data_AF-A0A0L0STZ9-F1
#
_entry.id   AF-A0A0L0STZ9-F1
#
_cell.length_a   1.000
_cell.length_b   1.000
_cell.length_c   1.000
_cell.angle_alpha   90.00
_cell.angle_beta   90.00
_cell.angle_gamma   90.00
#
_symmetry.space_group_name_H-M   'P 1'
#
loop_
_entity.id
_entity.type
_entity.pdbx_description
1 polymer ?
#
loop_
_entity_poly.entity_id
_entity_poly.type
_entity_poly.pdbx_seq_one_letter_code
_entity_poly.pdbx_strand_id
1 'polypeptide(L)'
;MPSAPSPPPPGDRQGSAGTDAPPPPLSATSDPAAPADPAASNSPRTTTIPPSTAPSPKPPAKDDLASDQDSPEDESFVDEDLLNSGLFNIESSSAFKFLDALRAKEQISAARAEELKRKHHSLYQYILMAFEYEKAMIKKSKTLQAEVSKQKMDMDKTGTKVYDDNAEIGELKRELLRCQNEVTLAQEREAKYSKDIEEALITKEGLLEDIEEIRRHKTDMLEPQLIANTKEIKLDLIQRKHQVENLEKDLEEKEQMHENAAKDKERLLAEREKQEIALAKANEMPGKIMKQAEVLRDGIASLVIENVKQGQLGAQLEKDAEKLTKKRRELEEDRAALAAEFEQRKEEMLERERACDDIFREHEQAKLLLTQQEEERQRLELALTTADAKIRADHEALLRCVREKDHLVKVYRKLEGTVNAAVAMVPGARQTHQDVLLALDVAQRDAKHYRTQARTVRREIDVLLHTYLEAERMSAGEKELFAARLEANRALEHEINALARKMEQLERAIVQAKYEREMKARELLRAEARFRKARDDAAHRDMEVQDALKKADEAQSRLTDFASRYDNVKNERNRYVNLIASSQQRAVEMKEKARILRSEIEILRTEIAGKDRALARQRQENTADLSRRDNAKMQANRLMVQYRERRSLIDQQTGRIDTLSTSLSSCAAELATLKSRYEVVVNERNAAGLQYLERNDELCMLYEKCNQQERVMLNGEAELRLLEDRIRSLSRVKGELDRTVRLLRARVPKMHKLLTDYESLRAQVKEAKTQVLELSKIMETPTAERVRDLKGADPAQEELVAKVRKLELRLAQQEEKLLEKDLVLEEIAHLTERLRSQTQLGRTESAEVMGRMNTVARKLSQTARTAMATVAELSMAQALSAALGAEVEGKNALLERVRNAMPVDEPGNYVSAAIAVIGNDPLLAAVPDFDAEWAKLEERRRKRVAQSQHQARKRRTAGEAAIDEAQMCGDWTRLPEFDTPTYLLPTGIKTTALPRPNAYLPSAPEALPVPKPYGGHAPFKPSNERMAATAGGNLKYYRKPVQKPIEI
;
A
#
# COMPACT_ATOMS: atom_id res chain seq x y z
N MET A 1 4.86 -9.47 82.61
CA MET A 1 4.77 -10.40 83.74
C MET A 1 3.37 -10.96 83.78
N PRO A 2 3.16 -12.29 83.91
CA PRO A 2 3.95 -13.43 83.42
C PRO A 2 3.17 -14.12 82.25
N SER A 3 3.44 -15.31 81.69
CA SER A 3 4.50 -16.33 81.77
C SER A 3 4.48 -17.19 80.48
N ALA A 4 5.61 -17.84 80.13
CA ALA A 4 5.67 -18.94 79.13
C ALA A 4 5.33 -20.31 79.81
N PRO A 5 5.42 -21.53 79.18
CA PRO A 5 6.55 -22.04 78.37
C PRO A 5 6.24 -23.03 77.20
N SER A 6 7.33 -23.49 76.58
CA SER A 6 7.55 -24.54 75.54
C SER A 6 7.64 -25.98 76.14
N PRO A 7 8.22 -27.08 75.53
CA PRO A 7 8.80 -27.37 74.19
C PRO A 7 8.36 -28.76 73.54
N PRO A 8 9.18 -29.77 73.04
CA PRO A 8 8.95 -30.42 71.72
C PRO A 8 8.91 -32.02 71.65
N PRO A 9 9.69 -32.83 70.84
CA PRO A 9 9.19 -34.02 70.10
C PRO A 9 9.83 -35.38 70.60
N PRO A 10 10.50 -36.36 69.88
CA PRO A 10 11.08 -36.50 68.50
C PRO A 10 10.86 -37.86 67.72
N GLY A 11 11.38 -37.97 66.47
CA GLY A 11 11.87 -39.23 65.81
C GLY A 11 10.90 -40.14 65.01
N ASP A 12 11.32 -41.19 64.27
CA ASP A 12 12.62 -41.50 63.59
C ASP A 12 12.49 -42.71 62.58
N ARG A 13 13.43 -42.85 61.60
CA ARG A 13 13.86 -44.06 60.81
C ARG A 13 12.94 -45.03 59.99
N GLN A 14 13.40 -45.29 58.74
CA GLN A 14 13.60 -46.60 58.01
C GLN A 14 12.41 -47.58 57.75
N GLY A 15 12.36 -48.40 56.67
CA GLY A 15 13.21 -48.56 55.47
C GLY A 15 12.93 -49.89 54.67
N SER A 16 13.53 -50.07 53.47
CA SER A 16 13.52 -51.27 52.57
C SER A 16 12.17 -51.67 51.92
N ALA A 17 12.05 -52.29 50.73
CA ALA A 17 12.90 -52.64 49.54
C ALA A 17 11.93 -53.02 48.36
N GLY A 18 12.29 -53.34 47.10
CA GLY A 18 13.55 -53.44 46.31
C GLY A 18 13.34 -54.31 45.05
N THR A 19 14.35 -54.42 44.14
CA THR A 19 14.48 -55.39 42.98
C THR A 19 13.42 -55.33 41.84
N ASP A 20 13.66 -55.51 40.53
CA ASP A 20 14.80 -56.03 39.72
C ASP A 20 14.90 -55.39 38.30
N ALA A 21 15.88 -55.81 37.47
CA ALA A 21 16.05 -55.56 36.01
C ALA A 21 16.68 -56.84 35.34
N PRO A 22 17.22 -56.93 34.08
CA PRO A 22 17.27 -56.06 32.87
C PRO A 22 16.94 -56.85 31.53
N PRO A 23 17.71 -56.87 30.38
CA PRO A 23 17.87 -55.83 29.31
C PRO A 23 17.34 -56.10 27.83
N PRO A 24 18.13 -56.40 26.74
CA PRO A 24 18.22 -55.61 25.46
C PRO A 24 18.07 -56.50 24.15
N PRO A 25 18.72 -56.32 22.94
CA PRO A 25 19.51 -55.24 22.26
C PRO A 25 19.27 -55.03 20.70
N LEU A 26 20.16 -54.24 20.02
CA LEU A 26 20.54 -54.20 18.56
C LEU A 26 19.58 -53.52 17.53
N SER A 27 20.00 -52.97 16.37
CA SER A 27 21.31 -52.75 15.65
C SER A 27 21.26 -51.43 14.83
N ALA A 28 22.26 -50.54 14.75
CA ALA A 28 23.53 -50.56 13.94
C ALA A 28 23.31 -50.74 12.41
N THR A 29 23.95 -50.03 11.45
CA THR A 29 25.19 -49.17 11.35
C THR A 29 24.88 -47.84 10.56
N SER A 30 25.73 -47.04 9.86
CA SER A 30 27.13 -47.05 9.33
C SER A 30 27.65 -45.64 8.94
N ASP A 31 28.97 -45.49 8.66
CA ASP A 31 29.74 -44.29 8.20
C ASP A 31 30.71 -44.72 7.03
N PRO A 32 31.77 -43.98 6.59
CA PRO A 32 31.87 -42.67 5.92
C PRO A 32 32.79 -42.69 4.65
N ALA A 33 33.08 -41.54 3.98
CA ALA A 33 34.31 -41.37 3.15
C ALA A 33 34.66 -39.92 2.71
N ALA A 34 35.96 -39.59 2.78
CA ALA A 34 36.73 -38.51 2.11
C ALA A 34 38.22 -38.97 2.12
N PRO A 35 39.28 -38.19 1.74
CA PRO A 35 39.40 -36.91 1.01
C PRO A 35 40.42 -37.01 -0.19
N ALA A 36 40.83 -35.88 -0.79
CA ALA A 36 42.25 -35.56 -1.12
C ALA A 36 42.43 -34.22 -1.89
N ASP A 37 43.37 -33.38 -1.40
CA ASP A 37 43.99 -32.20 -2.03
C ASP A 37 45.40 -32.61 -2.59
N PRO A 38 46.25 -31.80 -3.31
CA PRO A 38 46.75 -30.49 -2.83
C PRO A 38 47.35 -29.42 -3.82
N ALA A 39 47.20 -28.13 -3.45
CA ALA A 39 48.22 -27.04 -3.46
C ALA A 39 48.91 -26.59 -4.80
N ALA A 40 49.66 -25.47 -4.91
CA ALA A 40 50.20 -24.53 -3.90
C ALA A 40 50.49 -23.08 -4.44
N SER A 41 50.77 -22.17 -3.49
CA SER A 41 51.45 -20.84 -3.61
C SER A 41 50.62 -19.62 -4.10
N ASN A 42 50.80 -18.39 -3.59
CA ASN A 42 51.77 -17.86 -2.60
C ASN A 42 51.15 -16.79 -1.64
N SER A 43 51.92 -16.35 -0.63
CA SER A 43 51.47 -15.57 0.56
C SER A 43 52.41 -14.35 0.84
N PRO A 44 52.45 -13.65 2.00
CA PRO A 44 51.41 -13.09 2.92
C PRO A 44 51.68 -11.59 3.33
N ARG A 45 51.04 -11.11 4.43
CA ARG A 45 51.22 -9.86 5.26
C ARG A 45 50.27 -8.69 4.92
N THR A 46 49.50 -8.07 5.84
CA THR A 46 49.75 -7.43 7.17
C THR A 46 50.59 -6.14 7.08
N THR A 47 50.31 -5.01 7.78
CA THR A 47 49.63 -4.82 9.09
C THR A 47 49.19 -3.35 9.35
N THR A 48 48.14 -3.12 10.17
CA THR A 48 47.86 -1.93 11.04
C THR A 48 47.55 -0.52 10.47
N ILE A 49 47.11 0.38 11.39
CA ILE A 49 46.27 1.61 11.31
C ILE A 49 46.70 2.54 12.50
N PRO A 50 46.36 3.85 12.69
CA PRO A 50 46.11 5.08 11.88
C PRO A 50 47.21 6.17 12.21
N PRO A 51 47.01 7.51 12.40
CA PRO A 51 45.98 8.48 11.98
C PRO A 51 46.46 9.85 11.38
N SER A 52 45.50 10.61 10.82
CA SER A 52 45.39 12.09 10.80
C SER A 52 46.55 12.98 10.31
N THR A 53 46.38 13.62 9.14
CA THR A 53 46.28 15.10 9.00
C THR A 53 45.96 15.54 7.56
N ALA A 54 45.43 16.75 7.39
CA ALA A 54 45.31 17.51 6.14
C ALA A 54 46.59 18.40 5.95
N PRO A 55 46.87 19.06 4.79
CA PRO A 55 45.96 19.44 3.70
C PRO A 55 46.52 19.24 2.26
N SER A 56 45.88 19.88 1.28
CA SER A 56 46.24 19.87 -0.15
C SER A 56 47.35 20.87 -0.54
N PRO A 57 48.15 20.58 -1.58
CA PRO A 57 49.04 21.55 -2.22
C PRO A 57 48.66 21.89 -3.69
N LYS A 58 49.17 23.03 -4.17
CA LYS A 58 49.12 23.50 -5.57
C LYS A 58 50.35 23.00 -6.36
N PRO A 59 50.37 23.07 -7.70
CA PRO A 59 51.61 22.96 -8.46
C PRO A 59 52.62 24.07 -8.09
N PRO A 60 53.93 23.84 -8.29
CA PRO A 60 54.99 24.70 -7.75
C PRO A 60 55.20 26.00 -8.52
N ALA A 61 55.89 26.93 -7.87
CA ALA A 61 56.40 28.16 -8.45
C ALA A 61 57.94 28.15 -8.47
N LYS A 62 58.51 29.04 -9.31
CA LYS A 62 59.79 29.77 -9.14
C LYS A 62 61.10 28.99 -8.94
N ASP A 63 62.16 29.52 -9.54
CA ASP A 63 63.17 30.34 -8.85
C ASP A 63 64.15 30.90 -9.90
N ASP A 64 64.95 31.95 -9.64
CA ASP A 64 64.70 33.27 -9.05
C ASP A 64 65.92 34.15 -9.43
N LEU A 65 66.02 35.42 -8.95
CA LEU A 65 67.19 36.32 -9.11
C LEU A 65 67.45 36.82 -10.56
N ALA A 66 68.04 38.01 -10.80
CA ALA A 66 68.17 39.24 -10.00
C ALA A 66 68.38 40.44 -10.95
N SER A 67 68.63 41.63 -10.38
CA SER A 67 69.07 42.90 -10.99
C SER A 67 69.84 42.79 -12.33
N ASP A 68 69.62 43.69 -13.28
CA ASP A 68 70.23 45.02 -13.22
C ASP A 68 69.40 46.18 -13.81
N GLN A 69 69.91 47.40 -13.62
CA GLN A 69 69.49 48.64 -14.27
C GLN A 69 70.32 48.87 -15.56
N ASP A 70 70.16 50.03 -16.20
CA ASP A 70 70.76 50.44 -17.50
C ASP A 70 70.13 49.80 -18.76
N SER A 71 70.06 50.46 -19.91
CA SER A 71 70.05 51.91 -20.21
C SER A 71 69.39 52.12 -21.61
N PRO A 72 68.80 53.30 -21.91
CA PRO A 72 67.97 53.48 -23.11
C PRO A 72 68.74 54.08 -24.30
N GLU A 73 69.78 53.41 -24.79
CA GLU A 73 70.64 53.94 -25.88
C GLU A 73 70.79 52.95 -27.04
N ASP A 74 70.30 53.35 -28.22
CA ASP A 74 71.02 53.25 -29.49
C ASP A 74 70.34 54.15 -30.53
N GLU A 75 70.30 55.47 -30.27
CA GLU A 75 69.94 56.43 -31.31
C GLU A 75 71.05 56.45 -32.37
N SER A 76 70.69 56.29 -33.66
CA SER A 76 71.68 56.37 -34.74
C SER A 76 72.14 57.83 -34.93
N PHE A 77 73.15 58.20 -34.15
CA PHE A 77 73.85 59.48 -34.06
C PHE A 77 74.13 60.07 -35.45
N VAL A 78 73.50 61.21 -35.74
CA VAL A 78 73.79 62.06 -36.90
C VAL A 78 74.14 63.43 -36.35
N ASP A 79 75.41 63.83 -36.49
CA ASP A 79 76.00 65.01 -35.84
C ASP A 79 75.18 66.30 -36.01
N GLU A 80 74.49 66.77 -34.96
CA GLU A 80 73.93 68.13 -34.95
C GLU A 80 75.02 69.22 -34.97
N ASP A 81 76.25 68.90 -34.55
CA ASP A 81 77.42 69.78 -34.72
C ASP A 81 77.77 70.02 -36.20
N LEU A 82 77.47 69.08 -37.11
CA LEU A 82 77.66 69.26 -38.56
C LEU A 82 76.59 70.20 -39.16
N LEU A 83 75.44 70.38 -38.50
CA LEU A 83 74.40 71.31 -38.94
C LEU A 83 74.68 72.78 -38.57
N ASN A 84 75.48 73.04 -37.53
CA ASN A 84 75.85 74.41 -37.13
C ASN A 84 77.19 74.91 -37.73
N SER A 85 78.00 74.04 -38.33
CA SER A 85 79.31 74.42 -38.89
C SER A 85 79.21 75.13 -40.26
N GLY A 86 78.81 76.40 -40.27
CA GLY A 86 79.15 77.38 -41.31
C GLY A 86 78.47 77.29 -42.68
N LEU A 87 77.67 76.25 -42.99
CA LEU A 87 76.97 76.15 -44.28
C LEU A 87 75.78 77.12 -44.40
N PHE A 88 75.01 77.31 -43.33
CA PHE A 88 73.70 77.98 -43.39
C PHE A 88 73.73 79.51 -43.48
N ASN A 89 74.89 80.14 -43.28
CA ASN A 89 75.01 81.60 -43.31
C ASN A 89 75.88 82.05 -44.49
N ILE A 90 75.22 82.37 -45.60
CA ILE A 90 75.82 82.46 -46.95
C ILE A 90 76.98 83.46 -47.03
N GLU A 91 76.89 84.59 -46.33
CA GLU A 91 77.94 85.62 -46.30
C GLU A 91 79.20 85.16 -45.56
N SER A 92 79.05 84.19 -44.65
CA SER A 92 80.17 83.57 -43.92
C SER A 92 80.89 82.48 -44.73
N SER A 93 80.34 82.06 -45.88
CA SER A 93 80.92 81.03 -46.75
C SER A 93 82.32 81.41 -47.22
N SER A 94 83.20 80.40 -47.30
CA SER A 94 84.57 80.57 -47.82
C SER A 94 84.59 81.19 -49.22
N ALA A 95 83.64 80.82 -50.08
CA ALA A 95 83.52 81.38 -51.42
C ALA A 95 83.16 82.88 -51.42
N PHE A 96 82.27 83.33 -50.53
CA PHE A 96 81.96 84.76 -50.39
C PHE A 96 83.18 85.53 -49.88
N LYS A 97 83.85 85.01 -48.85
CA LYS A 97 85.09 85.58 -48.29
C LYS A 97 86.24 85.65 -49.32
N PHE A 98 86.39 84.64 -50.17
CA PHE A 98 87.36 84.66 -51.28
C PHE A 98 87.00 85.71 -52.34
N LEU A 99 85.73 85.85 -52.71
CA LEU A 99 85.29 86.88 -53.67
C LEU A 99 85.48 88.31 -53.13
N ASP A 100 85.25 88.54 -51.84
CA ASP A 100 85.53 89.83 -51.20
C ASP A 100 87.03 90.09 -51.04
N ALA A 101 87.84 89.07 -50.74
CA ALA A 101 89.30 89.19 -50.71
C ALA A 101 89.92 89.48 -52.09
N LEU A 102 89.30 88.99 -53.17
CA LEU A 102 89.69 89.31 -54.55
C LEU A 102 89.23 90.72 -54.97
N ARG A 103 88.05 91.17 -54.50
CA ARG A 103 87.58 92.56 -54.63
C ARG A 103 88.51 93.54 -53.91
N ALA A 104 88.92 93.22 -52.68
CA ALA A 104 89.81 94.05 -51.86
C ALA A 104 91.26 94.13 -52.40
N LYS A 105 91.63 93.27 -53.36
CA LYS A 105 92.92 93.31 -54.08
C LYS A 105 92.81 93.95 -55.47
N GLU A 106 91.65 94.54 -55.81
CA GLU A 106 91.33 95.19 -57.09
C GLU A 106 91.46 94.31 -58.35
N GLN A 107 91.70 93.01 -58.21
CA GLN A 107 91.91 92.07 -59.33
C GLN A 107 90.61 91.72 -60.09
N ILE A 108 89.44 92.06 -59.55
CA ILE A 108 88.12 91.79 -60.15
C ILE A 108 87.19 92.99 -59.96
N SER A 109 86.56 93.46 -61.05
CA SER A 109 85.53 94.51 -61.01
C SER A 109 84.34 94.12 -60.13
N ALA A 110 83.85 95.07 -59.32
CA ALA A 110 82.79 94.85 -58.33
C ALA A 110 81.52 94.21 -58.92
N ALA A 111 81.09 94.64 -60.13
CA ALA A 111 79.93 94.07 -60.80
C ALA A 111 80.08 92.56 -61.10
N ARG A 112 81.30 92.11 -61.41
CA ARG A 112 81.61 90.70 -61.69
C ARG A 112 81.66 89.85 -60.43
N ALA A 113 82.13 90.42 -59.31
CA ALA A 113 82.09 89.77 -58.00
C ALA A 113 80.64 89.57 -57.51
N GLU A 114 79.76 90.57 -57.70
CA GLU A 114 78.34 90.43 -57.37
C GLU A 114 77.60 89.42 -58.27
N GLU A 115 77.92 89.38 -59.57
CA GLU A 115 77.36 88.37 -60.49
C GLU A 115 77.66 86.93 -60.02
N LEU A 116 78.90 86.69 -59.57
CA LEU A 116 79.33 85.40 -59.03
C LEU A 116 78.67 85.09 -57.67
N LYS A 117 78.56 86.08 -56.77
CA LYS A 117 77.82 85.93 -55.50
C LYS A 117 76.36 85.55 -55.71
N ARG A 118 75.66 86.17 -56.67
CA ARG A 118 74.26 85.84 -57.02
C ARG A 118 74.13 84.41 -57.58
N LYS A 119 75.07 83.99 -58.45
CA LYS A 119 75.12 82.60 -58.96
C LYS A 119 75.35 81.57 -57.85
N HIS A 120 76.24 81.87 -56.90
CA HIS A 120 76.49 80.99 -55.76
C HIS A 120 75.29 80.91 -54.79
N HIS A 121 74.54 82.01 -54.61
CA HIS A 121 73.30 82.03 -53.83
C HIS A 121 72.21 81.16 -54.48
N SER A 122 72.05 81.24 -55.81
CA SER A 122 71.09 80.39 -56.55
C SER A 122 71.43 78.89 -56.44
N LEU A 123 72.71 78.52 -56.58
CA LEU A 123 73.17 77.15 -56.35
C LEU A 123 72.85 76.64 -54.93
N TYR A 124 73.02 77.50 -53.92
CA TYR A 124 72.71 77.16 -52.53
C TYR A 124 71.20 76.92 -52.31
N GLN A 125 70.32 77.71 -52.93
CA GLN A 125 68.87 77.49 -52.89
C GLN A 125 68.46 76.14 -53.51
N TYR A 126 69.09 75.72 -54.62
CA TYR A 126 68.82 74.41 -55.22
C TYR A 126 69.24 73.25 -54.30
N ILE A 127 70.33 73.39 -53.55
CA ILE A 127 70.78 72.38 -52.58
C ILE A 127 69.77 72.25 -51.42
N LEU A 128 69.25 73.37 -50.89
CA LEU A 128 68.21 73.34 -49.86
C LEU A 128 66.93 72.63 -50.35
N MET A 129 66.46 72.93 -51.57
CA MET A 129 65.29 72.27 -52.16
C MET A 129 65.49 70.75 -52.33
N ALA A 130 66.71 70.30 -52.61
CA ALA A 130 67.04 68.87 -52.69
C ALA A 130 66.95 68.18 -51.32
N PHE A 131 67.49 68.81 -50.26
CA PHE A 131 67.38 68.28 -48.89
C PHE A 131 65.93 68.26 -48.37
N GLU A 132 65.11 69.25 -48.71
CA GLU A 132 63.68 69.24 -48.36
C GLU A 132 62.93 68.09 -49.06
N TYR A 133 63.24 67.84 -50.34
CA TYR A 133 62.68 66.71 -51.09
C TYR A 133 63.10 65.35 -50.49
N GLU A 134 64.38 65.18 -50.16
CA GLU A 134 64.91 63.96 -49.54
C GLU A 134 64.26 63.70 -48.17
N LYS A 135 64.14 64.74 -47.33
CA LYS A 135 63.45 64.69 -46.03
C LYS A 135 61.96 64.33 -46.17
N ALA A 136 61.31 64.73 -47.27
CA ALA A 136 59.93 64.32 -47.57
C ALA A 136 59.84 62.86 -48.05
N MET A 137 60.82 62.37 -48.82
CA MET A 137 60.86 60.98 -49.29
C MET A 137 61.16 59.99 -48.15
N ILE A 138 62.05 60.33 -47.23
CA ILE A 138 62.33 59.53 -46.02
C ILE A 138 61.05 59.39 -45.16
N LYS A 139 60.26 60.47 -45.00
CA LYS A 139 58.96 60.39 -44.31
C LYS A 139 57.99 59.42 -44.98
N LYS A 140 57.86 59.48 -46.32
CA LYS A 140 57.01 58.56 -47.10
C LYS A 140 57.46 57.09 -47.00
N SER A 141 58.78 56.85 -46.95
CA SER A 141 59.34 55.51 -46.73
C SER A 141 58.91 54.96 -45.37
N LYS A 142 59.04 55.74 -44.29
CA LYS A 142 58.63 55.33 -42.93
C LYS A 142 57.13 55.06 -42.81
N THR A 143 56.26 55.84 -43.47
CA THR A 143 54.81 55.56 -43.46
C THR A 143 54.45 54.28 -44.20
N LEU A 144 55.01 54.05 -45.40
CA LEU A 144 54.77 52.81 -46.15
C LEU A 144 55.28 51.56 -45.40
N GLN A 145 56.40 51.68 -44.69
CA GLN A 145 56.94 50.58 -43.89
C GLN A 145 56.03 50.20 -42.71
N ALA A 146 55.33 51.18 -42.10
CA ALA A 146 54.32 50.95 -41.07
C ALA A 146 53.01 50.37 -41.63
N GLU A 147 52.60 50.75 -42.84
CA GLU A 147 51.44 50.15 -43.51
C GLU A 147 51.69 48.68 -43.86
N VAL A 148 52.89 48.35 -44.36
CA VAL A 148 53.29 46.96 -44.66
C VAL A 148 53.39 46.10 -43.40
N SER A 149 53.88 46.62 -42.27
CA SER A 149 53.91 45.84 -41.02
C SER A 149 52.50 45.56 -40.48
N LYS A 150 51.58 46.54 -40.58
CA LYS A 150 50.17 46.35 -40.23
C LYS A 150 49.48 45.30 -41.12
N GLN A 151 49.67 45.37 -42.44
CA GLN A 151 49.10 44.40 -43.37
C GLN A 151 49.58 42.96 -43.11
N LYS A 152 50.84 42.78 -42.68
CA LYS A 152 51.34 41.48 -42.23
C LYS A 152 50.61 40.99 -40.98
N MET A 153 50.52 41.82 -39.93
CA MET A 153 49.79 41.45 -38.70
C MET A 153 48.31 41.09 -38.96
N ASP A 154 47.65 41.75 -39.90
CA ASP A 154 46.25 41.45 -40.23
C ASP A 154 46.11 40.20 -41.14
N MET A 155 47.15 39.84 -41.91
CA MET A 155 47.27 38.55 -42.60
C MET A 155 47.52 37.39 -41.61
N ASP A 156 48.40 37.58 -40.62
CA ASP A 156 48.66 36.54 -39.61
C ASP A 156 47.40 36.22 -38.78
N LYS A 157 46.65 37.25 -38.36
CA LYS A 157 45.35 37.12 -37.65
C LYS A 157 44.24 36.47 -38.47
N THR A 158 44.31 36.54 -39.80
CA THR A 158 43.35 35.84 -40.67
C THR A 158 43.80 34.40 -40.92
N GLY A 159 45.11 34.15 -40.98
CA GLY A 159 45.69 32.80 -40.97
C GLY A 159 45.31 31.98 -39.73
N THR A 160 45.40 32.55 -38.52
CA THR A 160 45.01 31.83 -37.29
C THR A 160 43.51 31.50 -37.27
N LYS A 161 42.63 32.45 -37.60
CA LYS A 161 41.18 32.19 -37.65
C LYS A 161 40.82 31.08 -38.64
N VAL A 162 41.44 31.07 -39.82
CA VAL A 162 41.22 30.00 -40.80
C VAL A 162 41.75 28.64 -40.28
N TYR A 163 42.74 28.61 -39.39
CA TYR A 163 43.15 27.38 -38.73
C TYR A 163 42.11 26.91 -37.70
N ASP A 164 41.62 27.83 -36.85
CA ASP A 164 40.60 27.56 -35.84
C ASP A 164 39.28 27.09 -36.47
N ASP A 165 38.78 27.81 -37.49
CA ASP A 165 37.60 27.45 -38.29
C ASP A 165 37.73 26.04 -38.89
N ASN A 166 38.93 25.67 -39.38
CA ASN A 166 39.17 24.34 -39.94
C ASN A 166 39.27 23.24 -38.86
N ALA A 167 39.68 23.58 -37.64
CA ALA A 167 39.66 22.66 -36.51
C ALA A 167 38.23 22.36 -36.07
N GLU A 168 37.38 23.39 -35.91
CA GLU A 168 35.95 23.24 -35.60
C GLU A 168 35.21 22.46 -36.70
N ILE A 169 35.44 22.78 -37.98
CA ILE A 169 34.93 21.99 -39.12
C ILE A 169 35.43 20.54 -39.07
N GLY A 170 36.63 20.30 -38.56
CA GLY A 170 37.19 18.97 -38.31
C GLY A 170 36.57 18.23 -37.12
N GLU A 171 35.89 18.92 -36.21
CA GLU A 171 35.15 18.36 -35.08
C GLU A 171 33.70 18.08 -35.45
N LEU A 172 33.02 19.05 -36.04
CA LEU A 172 31.67 18.89 -36.57
C LEU A 172 31.57 17.74 -37.60
N LYS A 173 32.63 17.49 -38.39
CA LYS A 173 32.70 16.31 -39.28
C LYS A 173 32.88 14.98 -38.53
N ARG A 174 33.62 14.96 -37.41
CA ARG A 174 33.76 13.76 -36.55
C ARG A 174 32.46 13.45 -35.82
N GLU A 175 31.75 14.48 -35.37
CA GLU A 175 30.44 14.34 -34.72
C GLU A 175 29.35 13.93 -35.70
N LEU A 176 29.29 14.53 -36.89
CA LEU A 176 28.38 14.12 -37.97
C LEU A 176 28.54 12.63 -38.31
N LEU A 177 29.78 12.13 -38.40
CA LEU A 177 30.05 10.71 -38.63
C LEU A 177 29.63 9.81 -37.46
N ARG A 178 29.75 10.27 -36.21
CA ARG A 178 29.21 9.54 -35.05
C ARG A 178 27.70 9.43 -35.11
N CYS A 179 27.01 10.57 -35.28
CA CYS A 179 25.54 10.61 -35.39
C CYS A 179 25.03 9.77 -36.58
N GLN A 180 25.73 9.78 -37.71
CA GLN A 180 25.39 8.93 -38.87
C GLN A 180 25.54 7.43 -38.55
N ASN A 181 26.61 7.03 -37.86
CA ASN A 181 26.82 5.65 -37.42
C ASN A 181 25.81 5.22 -36.33
N GLU A 182 25.39 6.13 -35.46
CA GLU A 182 24.35 5.88 -34.44
C GLU A 182 22.97 5.72 -35.08
N VAL A 183 22.66 6.52 -36.12
CA VAL A 183 21.42 6.38 -36.90
C VAL A 183 21.38 5.06 -37.68
N THR A 184 22.48 4.65 -38.32
CA THR A 184 22.50 3.34 -39.02
C THR A 184 22.44 2.18 -38.04
N LEU A 185 23.09 2.26 -36.87
CA LEU A 185 22.95 1.28 -35.79
C LEU A 185 21.53 1.25 -35.19
N ALA A 186 20.80 2.38 -35.17
CA ALA A 186 19.40 2.42 -34.77
C ALA A 186 18.49 1.74 -35.81
N GLN A 187 18.66 2.07 -37.09
CA GLN A 187 17.95 1.42 -38.21
C GLN A 187 18.22 -0.10 -38.26
N GLU A 188 19.45 -0.52 -37.98
CA GLU A 188 19.81 -1.94 -37.85
C GLU A 188 19.17 -2.65 -36.65
N ARG A 189 18.79 -1.93 -35.59
CA ARG A 189 18.05 -2.48 -34.44
C ARG A 189 16.57 -2.54 -34.75
N GLU A 190 16.02 -1.48 -35.33
CA GLU A 190 14.63 -1.41 -35.81
C GLU A 190 14.32 -2.53 -36.81
N ALA A 191 15.19 -2.75 -37.80
CA ALA A 191 15.07 -3.83 -38.79
C ALA A 191 15.42 -5.25 -38.27
N LYS A 192 15.82 -5.37 -37.00
CA LYS A 192 15.89 -6.65 -36.26
C LYS A 192 14.60 -6.85 -35.49
N TYR A 193 14.20 -5.86 -34.68
CA TYR A 193 12.94 -5.91 -33.92
C TYR A 193 11.70 -6.05 -34.81
N SER A 194 11.68 -5.50 -36.04
CA SER A 194 10.58 -5.73 -36.98
C SER A 194 10.45 -7.21 -37.37
N LYS A 195 11.58 -7.90 -37.55
CA LYS A 195 11.63 -9.34 -37.87
C LYS A 195 11.33 -10.20 -36.65
N ASP A 196 11.84 -9.82 -35.48
CA ASP A 196 11.51 -10.48 -34.21
C ASP A 196 9.99 -10.41 -33.95
N ILE A 197 9.33 -9.30 -34.34
CA ILE A 197 7.87 -9.13 -34.30
C ILE A 197 7.17 -9.97 -35.37
N GLU A 198 7.66 -10.02 -36.61
CA GLU A 198 7.11 -10.88 -37.68
C GLU A 198 7.19 -12.37 -37.29
N GLU A 199 8.32 -12.84 -36.76
CA GLU A 199 8.50 -14.21 -36.25
C GLU A 199 7.62 -14.48 -35.02
N ALA A 200 7.44 -13.51 -34.12
CA ALA A 200 6.52 -13.61 -32.98
C ALA A 200 5.03 -13.65 -33.41
N LEU A 201 4.66 -13.01 -34.52
CA LEU A 201 3.31 -13.08 -35.08
C LEU A 201 3.06 -14.45 -35.74
N ILE A 202 3.98 -14.95 -36.56
CA ILE A 202 3.87 -16.27 -37.22
C ILE A 202 3.81 -17.40 -36.17
N THR A 203 4.66 -17.34 -35.14
CA THR A 203 4.62 -18.34 -34.05
C THR A 203 3.37 -18.24 -33.19
N LYS A 204 2.82 -17.04 -32.97
CA LYS A 204 1.51 -16.84 -32.32
C LYS A 204 0.37 -17.42 -33.16
N GLU A 205 0.40 -17.28 -34.49
CA GLU A 205 -0.62 -17.83 -35.39
C GLU A 205 -0.60 -19.36 -35.37
N GLY A 206 0.57 -20.00 -35.52
CA GLY A 206 0.69 -21.46 -35.37
C GLY A 206 0.25 -21.97 -34.00
N LEU A 207 0.58 -21.26 -32.91
CA LEU A 207 0.11 -21.61 -31.56
C LEU A 207 -1.41 -21.42 -31.37
N LEU A 208 -2.08 -20.58 -32.16
CA LEU A 208 -3.53 -20.48 -32.17
C LEU A 208 -4.17 -21.64 -32.94
N GLU A 209 -3.55 -22.07 -34.05
CA GLU A 209 -3.95 -23.28 -34.79
C GLU A 209 -3.80 -24.53 -33.92
N ASP A 210 -2.65 -24.72 -33.24
CA ASP A 210 -2.44 -25.79 -32.23
C ASP A 210 -3.53 -25.78 -31.15
N ILE A 211 -3.90 -24.60 -30.64
CA ILE A 211 -4.95 -24.46 -29.63
C ILE A 211 -6.34 -24.81 -30.18
N GLU A 212 -6.62 -24.54 -31.46
CA GLU A 212 -7.85 -24.97 -32.11
C GLU A 212 -7.88 -26.49 -32.37
N GLU A 213 -6.79 -27.10 -32.83
CA GLU A 213 -6.71 -28.55 -32.99
C GLU A 213 -6.85 -29.27 -31.65
N ILE A 214 -6.19 -28.79 -30.60
CA ILE A 214 -6.34 -29.31 -29.23
C ILE A 214 -7.78 -29.10 -28.70
N ARG A 215 -8.50 -28.07 -29.13
CA ARG A 215 -9.93 -27.89 -28.79
C ARG A 215 -10.82 -28.88 -29.53
N ARG A 216 -10.62 -29.07 -30.84
CA ARG A 216 -11.37 -30.04 -31.67
C ARG A 216 -11.13 -31.47 -31.15
N HIS A 217 -9.88 -31.88 -30.94
CA HIS A 217 -9.57 -33.17 -30.34
C HIS A 217 -10.18 -33.34 -28.92
N LYS A 218 -10.38 -32.25 -28.16
CA LYS A 218 -11.07 -32.32 -26.85
C LYS A 218 -12.59 -32.42 -26.97
N THR A 219 -13.24 -31.77 -27.94
CA THR A 219 -14.67 -32.00 -28.18
C THR A 219 -14.92 -33.44 -28.62
N ASP A 220 -14.14 -33.92 -29.59
CA ASP A 220 -14.34 -35.21 -30.24
C ASP A 220 -14.11 -36.39 -29.27
N MET A 221 -13.26 -36.22 -28.25
CA MET A 221 -13.03 -37.20 -27.19
C MET A 221 -14.03 -37.11 -26.02
N LEU A 222 -14.61 -35.93 -25.76
CA LEU A 222 -15.52 -35.72 -24.62
C LEU A 222 -16.99 -35.95 -24.97
N GLU A 223 -17.43 -35.64 -26.19
CA GLU A 223 -18.82 -35.87 -26.61
C GLU A 223 -19.24 -37.35 -26.51
N PRO A 224 -18.45 -38.36 -26.97
CA PRO A 224 -18.81 -39.76 -26.82
C PRO A 224 -18.94 -40.19 -25.36
N GLN A 225 -18.08 -39.67 -24.47
CA GLN A 225 -18.09 -39.96 -23.04
C GLN A 225 -19.29 -39.30 -22.34
N LEU A 226 -19.62 -38.06 -22.68
CA LEU A 226 -20.84 -37.39 -22.19
C LEU A 226 -22.11 -38.09 -22.68
N ILE A 227 -22.13 -38.59 -23.92
CA ILE A 227 -23.24 -39.36 -24.48
C ILE A 227 -23.36 -40.75 -23.81
N ALA A 228 -22.25 -41.38 -23.41
CA ALA A 228 -22.26 -42.61 -22.62
C ALA A 228 -22.80 -42.36 -21.21
N ASN A 229 -22.18 -41.45 -20.45
CA ASN A 229 -22.55 -41.14 -19.07
C ASN A 229 -24.01 -40.64 -18.97
N THR A 230 -24.50 -39.87 -19.94
CA THR A 230 -25.92 -39.44 -19.96
C THR A 230 -26.90 -40.53 -20.40
N LYS A 231 -26.45 -41.67 -20.94
CA LYS A 231 -27.28 -42.88 -21.12
C LYS A 231 -27.31 -43.71 -19.83
N GLU A 232 -26.18 -43.87 -19.16
CA GLU A 232 -26.08 -44.56 -17.86
C GLU A 232 -26.93 -43.85 -16.79
N ILE A 233 -26.77 -42.53 -16.64
CA ILE A 233 -27.59 -41.73 -15.71
C ILE A 233 -29.10 -41.82 -16.03
N LYS A 234 -29.49 -41.99 -17.31
CA LYS A 234 -30.90 -42.20 -17.68
C LYS A 234 -31.39 -43.60 -17.30
N LEU A 235 -30.56 -44.62 -17.44
CA LEU A 235 -30.85 -45.99 -16.98
C LEU A 235 -31.00 -46.03 -15.45
N ASP A 236 -30.07 -45.43 -14.71
CA ASP A 236 -30.12 -45.34 -13.25
C ASP A 236 -31.37 -44.57 -12.76
N LEU A 237 -31.75 -43.50 -13.46
CA LEU A 237 -32.94 -42.70 -13.12
C LEU A 237 -34.23 -43.47 -13.40
N ILE A 238 -34.28 -44.31 -14.45
CA ILE A 238 -35.39 -45.24 -14.70
C ILE A 238 -35.44 -46.33 -13.63
N GLN A 239 -34.29 -46.94 -13.28
CA GLN A 239 -34.23 -47.96 -12.23
C GLN A 239 -34.65 -47.40 -10.86
N ARG A 240 -34.19 -46.20 -10.49
CA ARG A 240 -34.60 -45.53 -9.25
C ARG A 240 -36.07 -45.12 -9.24
N LYS A 241 -36.63 -44.69 -10.37
CA LYS A 241 -38.09 -44.48 -10.49
C LYS A 241 -38.86 -45.77 -10.20
N HIS A 242 -38.45 -46.88 -10.79
CA HIS A 242 -39.13 -48.16 -10.55
C HIS A 242 -38.92 -48.68 -9.11
N GLN A 243 -37.78 -48.39 -8.47
CA GLN A 243 -37.58 -48.63 -7.03
C GLN A 243 -38.53 -47.78 -6.17
N VAL A 244 -38.76 -46.52 -6.52
CA VAL A 244 -39.74 -45.64 -5.84
C VAL A 244 -41.16 -46.16 -6.05
N GLU A 245 -41.58 -46.46 -7.29
CA GLU A 245 -42.91 -47.03 -7.61
C GLU A 245 -43.22 -48.35 -6.89
N ASN A 246 -42.19 -49.12 -6.54
CA ASN A 246 -42.34 -50.36 -5.78
C ASN A 246 -42.33 -50.09 -4.27
N LEU A 247 -41.51 -49.17 -3.77
CA LEU A 247 -41.52 -48.71 -2.37
C LEU A 247 -42.82 -47.98 -1.99
N GLU A 248 -43.45 -47.27 -2.94
CA GLU A 248 -44.76 -46.64 -2.77
C GLU A 248 -45.86 -47.69 -2.58
N LYS A 249 -45.89 -48.76 -3.38
CA LYS A 249 -46.82 -49.90 -3.19
C LYS A 249 -46.56 -50.64 -1.88
N ASP A 250 -45.28 -50.88 -1.57
CA ASP A 250 -44.83 -51.45 -0.30
C ASP A 250 -45.29 -50.63 0.92
N LEU A 251 -45.58 -49.34 0.74
CA LEU A 251 -46.05 -48.41 1.76
C LEU A 251 -47.58 -48.36 1.79
N GLU A 252 -48.26 -48.30 0.63
CA GLU A 252 -49.72 -48.47 0.51
C GLU A 252 -50.20 -49.79 1.13
N GLU A 253 -49.51 -50.91 0.88
CA GLU A 253 -49.80 -52.21 1.49
C GLU A 253 -49.61 -52.17 3.01
N LYS A 254 -48.57 -51.50 3.50
CA LYS A 254 -48.32 -51.37 4.94
C LYS A 254 -49.32 -50.43 5.62
N GLU A 255 -49.79 -49.37 4.95
CA GLU A 255 -50.87 -48.51 5.45
C GLU A 255 -52.20 -49.26 5.53
N GLN A 256 -52.55 -50.07 4.52
CA GLN A 256 -53.72 -50.96 4.57
C GLN A 256 -53.61 -51.99 5.70
N MET A 257 -52.43 -52.58 5.92
CA MET A 257 -52.18 -53.48 7.04
C MET A 257 -52.25 -52.77 8.40
N HIS A 258 -51.81 -51.51 8.49
CA HIS A 258 -51.94 -50.69 9.71
C HIS A 258 -53.40 -50.29 9.99
N GLU A 259 -54.19 -49.95 8.98
CA GLU A 259 -55.64 -49.75 9.13
C GLU A 259 -56.33 -51.01 9.65
N ASN A 260 -56.00 -52.18 9.10
CA ASN A 260 -56.60 -53.44 9.52
C ASN A 260 -56.20 -53.81 10.96
N ALA A 261 -54.93 -53.61 11.31
CA ALA A 261 -54.46 -53.76 12.69
C ALA A 261 -55.12 -52.76 13.67
N ALA A 262 -55.47 -51.55 13.22
CA ALA A 262 -56.23 -50.59 14.02
C ALA A 262 -57.67 -51.07 14.25
N LYS A 263 -58.37 -51.52 13.20
CA LYS A 263 -59.74 -52.07 13.27
C LYS A 263 -59.80 -53.31 14.18
N ASP A 264 -58.80 -54.18 14.15
CA ASP A 264 -58.72 -55.34 15.05
C ASP A 264 -58.32 -54.96 16.49
N LYS A 265 -57.51 -53.92 16.69
CA LYS A 265 -57.24 -53.35 18.03
C LYS A 265 -58.52 -52.79 18.66
N GLU A 266 -59.37 -52.10 17.91
CA GLU A 266 -60.67 -51.61 18.39
C GLU A 266 -61.62 -52.75 18.76
N ARG A 267 -61.68 -53.82 17.95
CA ARG A 267 -62.44 -55.05 18.26
C ARG A 267 -61.96 -55.68 19.58
N LEU A 268 -60.66 -55.84 19.77
CA LEU A 268 -60.08 -56.42 20.99
C LEU A 268 -60.34 -55.57 22.24
N LEU A 269 -60.39 -54.24 22.11
CA LEU A 269 -60.80 -53.35 23.21
C LEU A 269 -62.29 -53.54 23.56
N ALA A 270 -63.17 -53.56 22.56
CA ALA A 270 -64.61 -53.79 22.75
C ALA A 270 -64.95 -55.22 23.23
N GLU A 271 -64.04 -56.19 23.09
CA GLU A 271 -64.14 -57.51 23.72
C GLU A 271 -63.63 -57.49 25.17
N ARG A 272 -62.56 -56.74 25.46
CA ARG A 272 -62.03 -56.59 26.82
C ARG A 272 -63.02 -55.93 27.77
N GLU A 273 -63.70 -54.86 27.33
CA GLU A 273 -64.76 -54.21 28.11
C GLU A 273 -65.89 -55.18 28.46
N LYS A 274 -66.30 -56.05 27.53
CA LYS A 274 -67.30 -57.10 27.78
C LYS A 274 -66.82 -58.14 28.79
N GLN A 275 -65.53 -58.47 28.79
CA GLN A 275 -64.92 -59.40 29.75
C GLN A 275 -64.79 -58.77 31.15
N GLU A 276 -64.50 -57.48 31.26
CA GLU A 276 -64.49 -56.76 32.55
C GLU A 276 -65.91 -56.66 33.15
N ILE A 277 -66.93 -56.39 32.33
CA ILE A 277 -68.35 -56.44 32.74
C ILE A 277 -68.78 -57.85 33.20
N ALA A 278 -68.22 -58.92 32.61
CA ALA A 278 -68.46 -60.29 33.04
C ALA A 278 -67.79 -60.61 34.39
N LEU A 279 -66.54 -60.19 34.59
CA LEU A 279 -65.80 -60.38 35.84
C LEU A 279 -66.43 -59.62 37.02
N ALA A 280 -66.99 -58.43 36.76
CA ALA A 280 -67.67 -57.61 37.77
C ALA A 280 -68.90 -58.30 38.40
N LYS A 281 -69.55 -59.24 37.69
CA LYS A 281 -70.75 -59.94 38.15
C LYS A 281 -70.49 -61.22 38.97
N ALA A 282 -69.23 -61.59 39.19
CA ALA A 282 -68.86 -62.95 39.65
C ALA A 282 -68.36 -63.06 41.11
N ASN A 283 -68.33 -61.97 41.91
CA ASN A 283 -67.63 -61.96 43.20
C ASN A 283 -68.41 -61.37 44.39
N GLU A 284 -69.47 -62.04 44.83
CA GLU A 284 -70.03 -61.85 46.18
C GLU A 284 -69.53 -62.95 47.15
N MET A 285 -68.52 -62.57 47.95
CA MET A 285 -68.18 -62.95 49.34
C MET A 285 -68.88 -64.13 50.08
N PRO A 286 -68.24 -64.80 51.09
CA PRO A 286 -66.92 -64.53 51.71
C PRO A 286 -66.03 -65.78 52.03
N GLY A 287 -64.72 -65.70 51.79
CA GLY A 287 -63.71 -66.71 52.18
C GLY A 287 -62.70 -66.24 53.26
N LYS A 288 -63.15 -65.52 54.29
CA LYS A 288 -62.26 -64.84 55.25
C LYS A 288 -61.78 -65.77 56.38
N ILE A 289 -60.57 -66.35 56.23
CA ILE A 289 -59.62 -66.57 57.35
C ILE A 289 -58.19 -66.93 56.86
N MET A 290 -58.03 -67.72 55.79
CA MET A 290 -56.69 -68.26 55.42
C MET A 290 -55.72 -67.24 54.79
N LYS A 291 -56.18 -66.32 53.93
CA LYS A 291 -55.30 -65.47 53.09
C LYS A 291 -54.37 -64.51 53.85
N GLN A 292 -54.54 -64.30 55.16
CA GLN A 292 -53.72 -63.37 55.94
C GLN A 292 -52.29 -63.88 56.23
N ALA A 293 -52.02 -65.19 56.06
CA ALA A 293 -50.69 -65.79 56.26
C ALA A 293 -49.88 -66.01 54.96
N GLU A 294 -50.49 -65.73 53.80
CA GLU A 294 -49.88 -65.85 52.47
C GLU A 294 -49.48 -64.47 51.94
N VAL A 295 -50.40 -63.49 51.99
CA VAL A 295 -50.17 -62.10 51.56
C VAL A 295 -48.94 -61.45 52.21
N LEU A 296 -48.58 -61.82 53.45
CA LEU A 296 -47.38 -61.32 54.12
C LEU A 296 -46.08 -61.98 53.64
N ARG A 297 -46.13 -63.22 53.12
CA ARG A 297 -44.96 -63.87 52.49
C ARG A 297 -44.80 -63.44 51.04
N ASP A 298 -45.90 -63.41 50.29
CA ASP A 298 -45.90 -62.96 48.89
C ASP A 298 -45.51 -61.49 48.79
N GLY A 299 -45.97 -60.64 49.73
CA GLY A 299 -45.58 -59.24 49.82
C GLY A 299 -44.11 -59.02 50.17
N ILE A 300 -43.49 -59.88 50.97
CA ILE A 300 -42.03 -59.82 51.23
C ILE A 300 -41.25 -60.32 50.01
N ALA A 301 -41.70 -61.41 49.37
CA ALA A 301 -41.07 -61.94 48.17
C ALA A 301 -41.14 -60.97 46.98
N SER A 302 -42.29 -60.32 46.75
CA SER A 302 -42.45 -59.32 45.71
C SER A 302 -41.59 -58.09 45.97
N LEU A 303 -41.55 -57.57 47.20
CA LEU A 303 -40.69 -56.43 47.57
C LEU A 303 -39.19 -56.75 47.41
N VAL A 304 -38.74 -57.97 47.71
CA VAL A 304 -37.36 -58.39 47.44
C VAL A 304 -37.07 -58.45 45.93
N ILE A 305 -37.99 -59.00 45.14
CA ILE A 305 -37.86 -59.03 43.67
C ILE A 305 -37.87 -57.61 43.07
N GLU A 306 -38.70 -56.71 43.58
CA GLU A 306 -38.73 -55.30 43.18
C GLU A 306 -37.47 -54.55 43.60
N ASN A 307 -36.92 -54.82 44.79
CA ASN A 307 -35.66 -54.23 45.23
C ASN A 307 -34.48 -54.69 44.34
N VAL A 308 -34.41 -55.97 43.98
CA VAL A 308 -33.43 -56.49 43.01
C VAL A 308 -33.62 -55.87 41.62
N LYS A 309 -34.86 -55.70 41.15
CA LYS A 309 -35.15 -55.00 39.88
C LYS A 309 -34.75 -53.53 39.93
N GLN A 310 -34.99 -52.83 41.03
CA GLN A 310 -34.56 -51.43 41.20
C GLN A 310 -33.04 -51.31 41.31
N GLY A 311 -32.35 -52.27 41.93
CA GLY A 311 -30.88 -52.35 41.90
C GLY A 311 -30.32 -52.60 40.51
N GLN A 312 -30.97 -53.46 39.70
CA GLN A 312 -30.60 -53.69 38.29
C GLN A 312 -30.86 -52.45 37.42
N LEU A 313 -31.98 -51.74 37.62
CA LEU A 313 -32.26 -50.45 36.98
C LEU A 313 -31.26 -49.37 37.41
N GLY A 314 -30.89 -49.31 38.68
CA GLY A 314 -29.84 -48.42 39.20
C GLY A 314 -28.52 -48.67 38.48
N ALA A 315 -28.05 -49.91 38.45
CA ALA A 315 -26.80 -50.30 37.75
C ALA A 315 -26.86 -50.12 36.22
N GLN A 316 -28.04 -50.04 35.61
CA GLN A 316 -28.21 -49.64 34.21
C GLN A 316 -28.13 -48.13 34.04
N LEU A 317 -28.83 -47.35 34.87
CA LEU A 317 -28.81 -45.89 34.87
C LEU A 317 -27.42 -45.33 35.21
N GLU A 318 -26.67 -45.97 36.10
CA GLU A 318 -25.26 -45.65 36.39
C GLU A 318 -24.39 -45.85 35.15
N LYS A 319 -24.52 -46.99 34.46
CA LYS A 319 -23.78 -47.27 33.21
C LYS A 319 -24.17 -46.34 32.06
N ASP A 320 -25.42 -45.89 32.01
CA ASP A 320 -25.86 -44.92 31.01
C ASP A 320 -25.42 -43.49 31.37
N ALA A 321 -25.34 -43.14 32.66
CA ALA A 321 -24.69 -41.91 33.11
C ALA A 321 -23.18 -41.91 32.83
N GLU A 322 -22.49 -43.05 32.96
CA GLU A 322 -21.09 -43.20 32.53
C GLU A 322 -20.92 -43.02 31.02
N LYS A 323 -21.82 -43.59 30.20
CA LYS A 323 -21.81 -43.39 28.74
C LYS A 323 -22.09 -41.92 28.38
N LEU A 324 -23.04 -41.28 29.04
CA LEU A 324 -23.40 -39.88 28.80
C LEU A 324 -22.29 -38.91 29.25
N THR A 325 -21.58 -39.21 30.34
CA THR A 325 -20.42 -38.40 30.78
C THR A 325 -19.19 -38.60 29.91
N LYS A 326 -18.97 -39.80 29.33
CA LYS A 326 -17.97 -40.01 28.27
C LYS A 326 -18.31 -39.25 27.00
N LYS A 327 -19.52 -39.42 26.47
CA LYS A 327 -20.03 -38.65 25.31
C LYS A 327 -20.00 -37.13 25.52
N ARG A 328 -20.23 -36.66 26.75
CA ARG A 328 -20.08 -35.24 27.08
C ARG A 328 -18.62 -34.77 26.97
N ARG A 329 -17.65 -35.56 27.42
CA ARG A 329 -16.21 -35.23 27.26
C ARG A 329 -15.80 -35.26 25.79
N GLU A 330 -16.17 -36.31 25.06
CA GLU A 330 -15.97 -36.43 23.61
C GLU A 330 -16.50 -35.17 22.89
N LEU A 331 -17.73 -34.75 23.17
CA LEU A 331 -18.32 -33.53 22.61
C LEU A 331 -17.73 -32.20 23.13
N GLU A 332 -17.05 -32.20 24.28
CA GLU A 332 -16.33 -31.03 24.81
C GLU A 332 -14.93 -30.91 24.19
N GLU A 333 -14.29 -32.04 23.90
CA GLU A 333 -13.03 -32.17 23.17
C GLU A 333 -13.23 -31.82 21.68
N ASP A 334 -14.26 -32.36 21.02
CA ASP A 334 -14.67 -31.97 19.65
C ASP A 334 -14.94 -30.46 19.53
N ARG A 335 -15.60 -29.87 20.54
CA ARG A 335 -15.87 -28.42 20.59
C ARG A 335 -14.59 -27.61 20.77
N ALA A 336 -13.65 -28.07 21.57
CA ALA A 336 -12.35 -27.41 21.73
C ALA A 336 -11.52 -27.48 20.43
N ALA A 337 -11.52 -28.63 19.75
CA ALA A 337 -10.85 -28.81 18.46
C ALA A 337 -11.47 -27.92 17.37
N LEU A 338 -12.80 -27.90 17.24
CA LEU A 338 -13.52 -27.05 16.30
C LEU A 338 -13.34 -25.54 16.60
N ALA A 339 -13.21 -25.15 17.86
CA ALA A 339 -12.90 -23.78 18.25
C ALA A 339 -11.46 -23.40 17.84
N ALA A 340 -10.48 -24.28 18.08
CA ALA A 340 -9.09 -24.05 17.66
C ALA A 340 -8.97 -23.96 16.12
N GLU A 341 -9.61 -24.86 15.38
CA GLU A 341 -9.71 -24.79 13.91
C GLU A 341 -10.41 -23.51 13.41
N PHE A 342 -11.33 -22.94 14.19
CA PHE A 342 -12.04 -21.71 13.83
C PHE A 342 -11.20 -20.46 14.05
N GLU A 343 -10.46 -20.37 15.17
CA GLU A 343 -9.51 -19.27 15.39
C GLU A 343 -8.34 -19.33 14.39
N GLN A 344 -7.77 -20.53 14.12
CA GLN A 344 -6.75 -20.68 13.06
C GLN A 344 -7.25 -20.21 11.69
N ARG A 345 -8.49 -20.55 11.32
CA ARG A 345 -9.09 -20.08 10.05
C ARG A 345 -9.42 -18.59 10.05
N LYS A 346 -9.65 -17.96 11.20
CA LYS A 346 -9.76 -16.49 11.30
C LYS A 346 -8.40 -15.82 11.13
N GLU A 347 -7.35 -16.36 11.75
CA GLU A 347 -5.98 -15.87 11.60
C GLU A 347 -5.54 -15.96 10.13
N GLU A 348 -5.71 -17.12 9.49
CA GLU A 348 -5.50 -17.31 8.06
C GLU A 348 -6.33 -16.35 7.17
N MET A 349 -7.56 -16.02 7.57
CA MET A 349 -8.40 -15.06 6.83
C MET A 349 -7.90 -13.63 7.00
N LEU A 350 -7.53 -13.21 8.21
CA LEU A 350 -6.96 -11.88 8.50
C LEU A 350 -5.60 -11.69 7.80
N GLU A 351 -4.78 -12.73 7.69
CA GLU A 351 -3.54 -12.70 6.91
C GLU A 351 -3.82 -12.55 5.40
N ARG A 352 -4.84 -13.24 4.87
CA ARG A 352 -5.25 -13.09 3.46
C ARG A 352 -5.90 -11.75 3.17
N GLU A 353 -6.67 -11.20 4.10
CA GLU A 353 -7.23 -9.84 4.00
C GLU A 353 -6.11 -8.79 3.98
N ARG A 354 -5.10 -8.91 4.86
CA ARG A 354 -3.90 -8.06 4.83
C ARG A 354 -3.12 -8.18 3.51
N ALA A 355 -2.89 -9.40 3.02
CA ALA A 355 -2.21 -9.63 1.75
C ALA A 355 -2.99 -9.04 0.56
N CYS A 356 -4.33 -9.12 0.56
CA CYS A 356 -5.17 -8.43 -0.41
C CYS A 356 -5.03 -6.91 -0.32
N ASP A 357 -5.09 -6.34 0.89
CA ASP A 357 -4.90 -4.91 1.16
C ASP A 357 -3.53 -4.40 0.67
N ASP A 358 -2.46 -5.16 0.88
CA ASP A 358 -1.12 -4.81 0.42
C ASP A 358 -1.00 -4.91 -1.10
N ILE A 359 -1.57 -5.95 -1.74
CA ILE A 359 -1.67 -6.04 -3.21
C ILE A 359 -2.50 -4.88 -3.78
N PHE A 360 -3.55 -4.42 -3.09
CA PHE A 360 -4.29 -3.22 -3.51
C PHE A 360 -3.43 -1.95 -3.40
N ARG A 361 -2.65 -1.78 -2.32
CA ARG A 361 -1.70 -0.66 -2.17
C ARG A 361 -0.62 -0.67 -3.24
N GLU A 362 -0.03 -1.82 -3.54
CA GLU A 362 0.94 -1.99 -4.63
C GLU A 362 0.31 -1.67 -5.99
N HIS A 363 -0.93 -2.09 -6.23
CA HIS A 363 -1.67 -1.79 -7.47
C HIS A 363 -2.03 -0.31 -7.62
N GLU A 364 -2.35 0.39 -6.52
CA GLU A 364 -2.55 1.85 -6.52
C GLU A 364 -1.24 2.61 -6.74
N GLN A 365 -0.15 2.19 -6.11
CA GLN A 365 1.19 2.75 -6.36
C GLN A 365 1.64 2.53 -7.81
N ALA A 366 1.44 1.33 -8.36
CA ALA A 366 1.74 1.02 -9.76
C ALA A 366 0.91 1.86 -10.74
N LYS A 367 -0.36 2.14 -10.43
CA LYS A 367 -1.19 3.08 -11.21
C LYS A 367 -0.66 4.51 -11.16
N LEU A 368 -0.26 5.00 -9.98
CA LEU A 368 0.30 6.35 -9.84
C LEU A 368 1.61 6.49 -10.61
N LEU A 369 2.50 5.49 -10.54
CA LEU A 369 3.72 5.43 -11.34
C LEU A 369 3.44 5.36 -12.84
N LEU A 370 2.42 4.62 -13.28
CA LEU A 370 1.99 4.59 -14.68
C LEU A 370 1.52 5.97 -15.14
N THR A 371 0.67 6.67 -14.36
CA THR A 371 0.21 8.02 -14.72
C THR A 371 1.36 9.03 -14.77
N GLN A 372 2.35 8.92 -13.88
CA GLN A 372 3.56 9.76 -13.93
C GLN A 372 4.39 9.48 -15.19
N GLN A 373 4.56 8.20 -15.57
CA GLN A 373 5.23 7.84 -16.82
C GLN A 373 4.46 8.29 -18.06
N GLU A 374 3.12 8.30 -18.04
CA GLU A 374 2.30 8.85 -19.12
C GLU A 374 2.42 10.38 -19.23
N GLU A 375 2.45 11.10 -18.11
CA GLU A 375 2.71 12.55 -18.06
C GLU A 375 4.12 12.89 -18.57
N GLU A 376 5.15 12.13 -18.16
CA GLU A 376 6.52 12.29 -18.66
C GLU A 376 6.61 11.96 -20.16
N ARG A 377 5.93 10.91 -20.64
CA ARG A 377 5.90 10.57 -22.06
C ARG A 377 5.24 11.67 -22.89
N GLN A 378 4.10 12.21 -22.46
CA GLN A 378 3.45 13.34 -23.12
C GLN A 378 4.34 14.60 -23.12
N ARG A 379 5.04 14.87 -22.01
CA ARG A 379 6.02 15.97 -21.92
C ARG A 379 7.18 15.78 -22.90
N LEU A 380 7.67 14.55 -23.08
CA LEU A 380 8.72 14.23 -24.05
C LEU A 380 8.21 14.28 -25.50
N GLU A 381 6.99 13.82 -25.79
CA GLU A 381 6.34 13.97 -27.10
C GLU A 381 6.17 15.46 -27.49
N LEU A 382 5.79 16.33 -26.54
CA LEU A 382 5.75 17.78 -26.73
C LEU A 382 7.15 18.41 -26.91
N ALA A 383 8.16 17.93 -26.18
CA ALA A 383 9.54 18.38 -26.39
C ALA A 383 10.08 17.99 -27.77
N LEU A 384 9.79 16.76 -28.23
CA LEU A 384 10.23 16.23 -29.52
C LEU A 384 9.52 16.93 -30.68
N THR A 385 8.20 17.12 -30.61
CA THR A 385 7.44 17.88 -31.64
C THR A 385 7.86 19.34 -31.73
N THR A 386 8.25 19.99 -30.63
CA THR A 386 8.82 21.35 -30.68
C THR A 386 10.28 21.39 -31.15
N ALA A 387 11.05 20.32 -30.98
CA ALA A 387 12.37 20.18 -31.60
C ALA A 387 12.26 19.98 -33.13
N ASP A 388 11.36 19.10 -33.57
CA ASP A 388 11.00 18.89 -34.98
C ASP A 388 10.59 20.20 -35.67
N ALA A 389 9.77 21.01 -35.01
CA ALA A 389 9.34 22.31 -35.53
C ALA A 389 10.51 23.29 -35.73
N LYS A 390 11.50 23.28 -34.82
CA LYS A 390 12.74 24.06 -34.96
C LYS A 390 13.59 23.54 -36.11
N ILE A 391 13.86 22.23 -36.16
CA ILE A 391 14.64 21.58 -37.23
C ILE A 391 14.04 21.90 -38.61
N ARG A 392 12.71 21.92 -38.75
CA ARG A 392 12.02 22.32 -39.99
C ARG A 392 12.24 23.81 -40.32
N ALA A 393 12.08 24.70 -39.34
CA ALA A 393 12.32 26.14 -39.53
C ALA A 393 13.79 26.46 -39.88
N ASP A 394 14.74 25.78 -39.23
CA ASP A 394 16.18 25.88 -39.49
C ASP A 394 16.54 25.31 -40.86
N HIS A 395 15.90 24.21 -41.28
CA HIS A 395 16.05 23.66 -42.63
C HIS A 395 15.50 24.63 -43.71
N GLU A 396 14.36 25.27 -43.47
CA GLU A 396 13.84 26.32 -44.35
C GLU A 396 14.75 27.57 -44.38
N ALA A 397 15.38 27.93 -43.25
CA ALA A 397 16.39 28.99 -43.20
C ALA A 397 17.62 28.61 -44.03
N LEU A 398 18.16 27.40 -43.85
CA LEU A 398 19.27 26.87 -44.64
C LEU A 398 18.94 26.86 -46.14
N LEU A 399 17.74 26.42 -46.53
CA LEU A 399 17.29 26.42 -47.92
C LEU A 399 17.18 27.84 -48.51
N ARG A 400 16.82 28.86 -47.72
CA ARG A 400 16.88 30.27 -48.14
C ARG A 400 18.33 30.70 -48.37
N CYS A 401 19.21 30.50 -47.40
CA CYS A 401 20.62 30.87 -47.51
C CYS A 401 21.36 30.13 -48.64
N VAL A 402 21.01 28.87 -48.94
CA VAL A 402 21.56 28.12 -50.10
C VAL A 402 21.10 28.73 -51.42
N ARG A 403 19.83 29.14 -51.55
CA ARG A 403 19.29 29.83 -52.75
C ARG A 403 19.95 31.19 -52.94
N GLU A 404 20.18 31.94 -51.85
CA GLU A 404 20.89 33.22 -51.85
C GLU A 404 22.36 33.05 -52.24
N LYS A 405 23.07 32.07 -51.66
CA LYS A 405 24.43 31.69 -52.06
C LYS A 405 24.50 31.35 -53.55
N ASP A 406 23.56 30.56 -54.08
CA ASP A 406 23.54 30.18 -55.49
C ASP A 406 23.17 31.35 -56.42
N HIS A 407 22.42 32.34 -55.93
CA HIS A 407 22.22 33.60 -56.64
C HIS A 407 23.53 34.42 -56.65
N LEU A 408 24.18 34.59 -55.51
CA LEU A 408 25.45 35.31 -55.38
C LEU A 408 26.58 34.68 -56.20
N VAL A 409 26.68 33.34 -56.25
CA VAL A 409 27.64 32.63 -57.12
C VAL A 409 27.34 32.86 -58.61
N LYS A 410 26.07 32.98 -59.02
CA LYS A 410 25.69 33.34 -60.40
C LYS A 410 26.02 34.80 -60.73
N VAL A 411 25.94 35.71 -59.75
CA VAL A 411 26.38 37.11 -59.91
C VAL A 411 27.92 37.19 -59.97
N TYR A 412 28.62 36.49 -59.08
CA TYR A 412 30.09 36.41 -59.06
C TYR A 412 30.64 35.91 -60.39
N ARG A 413 30.13 34.78 -60.91
CA ARG A 413 30.55 34.23 -62.23
C ARG A 413 30.30 35.18 -63.40
N LYS A 414 29.27 36.05 -63.33
CA LYS A 414 29.06 37.10 -64.33
C LYS A 414 30.12 38.19 -64.22
N LEU A 415 30.44 38.65 -63.00
CA LEU A 415 31.49 39.64 -62.75
C LEU A 415 32.86 39.11 -63.15
N GLU A 416 33.21 37.89 -62.74
CA GLU A 416 34.39 37.13 -63.14
C GLU A 416 34.49 37.01 -64.66
N GLY A 417 33.39 36.72 -65.36
CA GLY A 417 33.30 36.76 -66.81
C GLY A 417 33.63 38.14 -67.41
N THR A 418 33.11 39.23 -66.84
CA THR A 418 33.44 40.59 -67.30
C THR A 418 34.89 40.99 -67.02
N VAL A 419 35.46 40.57 -65.89
CA VAL A 419 36.89 40.77 -65.56
C VAL A 419 37.78 40.01 -66.53
N ASN A 420 37.47 38.73 -66.80
CA ASN A 420 38.23 37.91 -67.75
C ASN A 420 38.13 38.45 -69.19
N ALA A 421 36.97 38.98 -69.59
CA ALA A 421 36.83 39.67 -70.87
C ALA A 421 37.70 40.95 -70.95
N ALA A 422 37.72 41.76 -69.88
CA ALA A 422 38.60 42.94 -69.82
C ALA A 422 40.09 42.57 -69.85
N VAL A 423 40.50 41.53 -69.11
CA VAL A 423 41.87 41.00 -69.13
C VAL A 423 42.25 40.49 -70.52
N ALA A 424 41.34 39.82 -71.24
CA ALA A 424 41.57 39.34 -72.60
C ALA A 424 41.77 40.47 -73.64
N MET A 425 41.34 41.71 -73.35
CA MET A 425 41.62 42.87 -74.22
C MET A 425 43.00 43.50 -73.99
N VAL A 426 43.64 43.25 -72.83
CA VAL A 426 44.94 43.85 -72.47
C VAL A 426 46.08 43.48 -73.44
N PRO A 427 46.23 42.23 -73.94
CA PRO A 427 47.26 41.88 -74.91
C PRO A 427 47.13 42.66 -76.23
N GLY A 428 45.91 42.78 -76.77
CA GLY A 428 45.67 43.53 -78.01
C GLY A 428 46.00 45.02 -77.87
N ALA A 429 45.62 45.64 -76.75
CA ALA A 429 45.97 47.02 -76.43
C ALA A 429 47.48 47.24 -76.22
N ARG A 430 48.23 46.20 -75.83
CA ARG A 430 49.70 46.24 -75.73
C ARG A 430 50.38 46.09 -77.09
N GLN A 431 49.85 45.24 -77.98
CA GLN A 431 50.36 45.10 -79.35
C GLN A 431 50.19 46.40 -80.14
N THR A 432 48.99 46.99 -80.17
CA THR A 432 48.77 48.26 -80.88
C THR A 432 49.63 49.41 -80.34
N HIS A 433 49.96 49.40 -79.04
CA HIS A 433 50.92 50.35 -78.46
C HIS A 433 52.36 50.13 -78.96
N GLN A 434 52.81 48.87 -79.09
CA GLN A 434 54.12 48.54 -79.66
C GLN A 434 54.20 48.90 -81.15
N ASP A 435 53.16 48.63 -81.93
CA ASP A 435 53.09 48.97 -83.36
C ASP A 435 53.23 50.49 -83.60
N VAL A 436 52.54 51.30 -82.79
CA VAL A 436 52.64 52.77 -82.82
C VAL A 436 54.05 53.27 -82.45
N LEU A 437 54.71 52.63 -81.48
CA LEU A 437 56.09 52.95 -81.12
C LEU A 437 57.08 52.61 -82.26
N LEU A 438 56.91 51.46 -82.92
CA LEU A 438 57.72 51.06 -84.07
C LEU A 438 57.54 52.02 -85.26
N ALA A 439 56.30 52.45 -85.55
CA ALA A 439 56.02 53.42 -86.60
C ALA A 439 56.68 54.79 -86.36
N LEU A 440 56.66 55.27 -85.11
CA LEU A 440 57.36 56.50 -84.69
C LEU A 440 58.88 56.39 -84.89
N ASP A 441 59.45 55.22 -84.59
CA ASP A 441 60.87 54.95 -84.67
C ASP A 441 61.38 54.87 -86.13
N VAL A 442 60.54 54.41 -87.07
CA VAL A 442 60.83 54.46 -88.51
C VAL A 442 60.82 55.90 -89.03
N ALA A 443 59.78 56.69 -88.73
CA ALA A 443 59.69 58.08 -89.17
C ALA A 443 60.87 58.95 -88.70
N GLN A 444 61.43 58.65 -87.51
CA GLN A 444 62.65 59.31 -87.01
C GLN A 444 63.94 58.92 -87.75
N ARG A 445 63.99 57.79 -88.46
CA ARG A 445 65.13 57.38 -89.30
C ARG A 445 65.06 58.10 -90.66
N ASP A 446 63.90 58.15 -91.29
CA ASP A 446 63.71 58.79 -92.60
C ASP A 446 64.02 60.30 -92.52
N ALA A 447 63.57 60.96 -91.45
CA ALA A 447 63.87 62.37 -91.19
C ALA A 447 65.39 62.68 -91.03
N LYS A 448 66.23 61.67 -90.76
CA LYS A 448 67.70 61.80 -90.75
C LYS A 448 68.29 61.58 -92.15
N HIS A 449 67.71 60.71 -92.97
CA HIS A 449 68.20 60.38 -94.31
C HIS A 449 68.09 61.56 -95.29
N TYR A 450 66.93 62.24 -95.35
CA TYR A 450 66.75 63.39 -96.25
C TYR A 450 67.68 64.57 -95.90
N ARG A 451 68.07 64.71 -94.62
CA ARG A 451 69.02 65.75 -94.16
C ARG A 451 70.46 65.51 -94.62
N THR A 452 70.87 64.28 -94.95
CA THR A 452 72.21 64.00 -95.49
C THR A 452 72.27 64.19 -97.00
N GLN A 453 71.23 63.76 -97.75
CA GLN A 453 71.14 63.95 -99.20
C GLN A 453 71.17 65.43 -99.61
N ALA A 454 70.52 66.32 -98.85
CA ALA A 454 70.55 67.76 -99.10
C ALA A 454 71.96 68.42 -98.96
N ARG A 455 72.98 67.69 -98.48
CA ARG A 455 74.35 68.18 -98.29
C ARG A 455 75.35 67.73 -99.35
N THR A 456 75.07 66.67 -100.12
CA THR A 456 75.98 66.17 -101.17
C THR A 456 75.85 66.99 -102.46
N VAL A 457 74.60 67.20 -102.92
CA VAL A 457 74.27 67.94 -104.15
C VAL A 457 74.86 69.35 -104.20
N ARG A 458 75.08 69.99 -103.03
CA ARG A 458 75.74 71.31 -102.96
C ARG A 458 77.25 71.30 -103.24
N ARG A 459 77.94 70.16 -103.13
CA ARG A 459 79.40 70.04 -103.37
C ARG A 459 79.75 69.66 -104.81
N GLU A 460 78.82 69.04 -105.52
CA GLU A 460 79.01 68.58 -106.89
C GLU A 460 78.99 69.73 -107.91
N ILE A 461 78.40 70.88 -107.53
CA ILE A 461 78.33 72.10 -108.35
C ILE A 461 79.68 72.84 -108.41
N ASP A 462 80.43 72.89 -107.30
CA ASP A 462 81.65 73.70 -107.19
C ASP A 462 82.84 73.13 -107.99
N VAL A 463 82.88 71.81 -108.21
CA VAL A 463 84.05 71.12 -108.82
C VAL A 463 84.09 71.27 -110.34
N LEU A 464 82.92 71.27 -110.99
CA LEU A 464 82.81 71.25 -112.47
C LEU A 464 83.22 72.57 -113.13
N LEU A 465 83.36 73.66 -112.37
CA LEU A 465 83.75 74.97 -112.88
C LEU A 465 85.28 75.09 -113.12
N HIS A 466 86.09 74.30 -112.42
CA HIS A 466 87.56 74.43 -112.46
C HIS A 466 88.18 73.74 -113.70
N THR A 467 87.61 72.62 -114.14
CA THR A 467 88.23 71.70 -115.12
C THR A 467 88.12 72.12 -116.59
N TYR A 468 87.59 73.31 -116.89
CA TYR A 468 87.34 73.76 -118.28
C TYR A 468 88.46 74.65 -118.87
N LEU A 469 89.50 74.99 -118.10
CA LEU A 469 90.41 76.11 -118.43
C LEU A 469 91.85 75.74 -118.84
N GLU A 470 92.25 74.46 -118.87
CA GLU A 470 93.69 74.08 -118.90
C GLU A 470 94.18 73.30 -120.15
N ALA A 471 93.41 73.22 -121.24
CA ALA A 471 93.54 72.13 -122.24
C ALA A 471 94.12 72.45 -123.65
N GLU A 472 95.01 73.44 -123.84
CA GLU A 472 95.64 73.73 -125.16
C GLU A 472 97.19 73.70 -125.15
N ARG A 473 97.87 72.89 -126.02
CA ARG A 473 99.09 73.18 -126.86
C ARG A 473 100.11 72.02 -127.20
N MET A 474 100.13 71.59 -128.49
CA MET A 474 101.29 71.39 -129.43
C MET A 474 102.32 70.18 -129.42
N SER A 475 103.34 70.19 -130.32
CA SER A 475 103.86 69.04 -131.16
C SER A 475 105.42 68.98 -131.51
N ALA A 476 105.88 68.26 -132.58
CA ALA A 476 107.24 67.63 -132.80
C ALA A 476 108.08 67.96 -134.12
N GLY A 477 109.24 67.27 -134.41
CA GLY A 477 110.12 67.43 -135.64
C GLY A 477 111.37 66.49 -135.82
N GLU A 478 112.07 66.43 -136.99
CA GLU A 478 113.14 65.41 -137.35
C GLU A 478 114.13 65.75 -138.56
N LYS A 479 115.27 65.01 -138.70
CA LYS A 479 116.20 64.70 -139.86
C LYS A 479 117.31 65.66 -140.41
N GLU A 480 118.59 65.19 -140.44
CA GLU A 480 119.64 65.34 -141.52
C GLU A 480 121.02 64.73 -141.12
N LEU A 481 121.62 63.75 -141.87
CA LEU A 481 123.07 63.35 -141.86
C LEU A 481 123.37 62.04 -142.65
N PHE A 482 124.26 62.04 -143.66
CA PHE A 482 124.78 60.77 -144.24
C PHE A 482 126.15 60.79 -144.98
N ALA A 483 126.65 61.94 -145.45
CA ALA A 483 127.77 61.98 -146.41
C ALA A 483 129.17 61.60 -145.87
N ALA A 484 129.44 61.76 -144.58
CA ALA A 484 130.79 61.73 -143.99
C ALA A 484 131.46 60.34 -143.85
N ARG A 485 131.01 59.30 -144.59
CA ARG A 485 131.28 57.89 -144.23
C ARG A 485 132.45 57.20 -144.93
N LEU A 486 133.02 57.73 -146.03
CA LEU A 486 133.93 56.94 -146.85
C LEU A 486 135.34 56.73 -146.27
N GLU A 487 135.88 57.71 -145.54
CA GLU A 487 137.28 57.67 -145.06
C GLU A 487 137.46 56.80 -143.81
N ALA A 488 136.40 56.62 -143.01
CA ALA A 488 136.43 55.87 -141.75
C ALA A 488 136.69 54.36 -141.93
N ASN A 489 136.38 53.78 -143.10
CA ASN A 489 136.41 52.33 -143.30
C ASN A 489 137.80 51.69 -143.07
N ARG A 490 138.90 52.41 -143.31
CA ARG A 490 140.27 51.89 -143.10
C ARG A 490 140.69 51.80 -141.63
N ALA A 491 139.97 52.43 -140.70
CA ALA A 491 140.23 52.28 -139.27
C ALA A 491 139.50 51.06 -138.67
N LEU A 492 138.27 50.78 -139.13
CA LEU A 492 137.38 49.78 -138.55
C LEU A 492 137.89 48.33 -138.66
N GLU A 493 138.67 48.01 -139.70
CA GLU A 493 139.21 46.65 -139.92
C GLU A 493 140.15 46.17 -138.79
N HIS A 494 140.82 47.09 -138.09
CA HIS A 494 141.65 46.75 -136.93
C HIS A 494 140.82 46.54 -135.65
N GLU A 495 139.71 47.25 -135.46
CA GLU A 495 138.88 47.15 -134.25
C GLU A 495 138.07 45.84 -134.19
N ILE A 496 137.59 45.36 -135.34
CA ILE A 496 136.80 44.12 -135.45
C ILE A 496 137.54 42.92 -134.84
N ASN A 497 138.85 42.80 -135.09
CA ASN A 497 139.70 41.72 -134.59
C ASN A 497 139.88 41.73 -133.06
N ALA A 498 139.73 42.89 -132.41
CA ALA A 498 139.80 43.02 -130.95
C ALA A 498 138.47 42.67 -130.25
N LEU A 499 137.34 42.85 -130.93
CA LEU A 499 136.01 42.54 -130.40
C LEU A 499 135.71 41.03 -130.41
N ALA A 500 136.13 40.31 -131.45
CA ALA A 500 135.89 38.86 -131.58
C ALA A 500 136.36 38.05 -130.35
N ARG A 501 137.55 38.35 -129.83
CA ARG A 501 138.13 37.66 -128.65
C ARG A 501 137.34 37.89 -127.35
N LYS A 502 136.56 38.97 -127.25
CA LYS A 502 135.73 39.26 -126.07
C LYS A 502 134.42 38.47 -126.07
N MET A 503 133.86 38.18 -127.24
CA MET A 503 132.64 37.36 -127.35
C MET A 503 132.89 35.93 -126.85
N GLU A 504 133.99 35.30 -127.27
CA GLU A 504 134.37 33.92 -126.90
C GLU A 504 134.57 33.71 -125.38
N GLN A 505 134.83 34.78 -124.63
CA GLN A 505 134.92 34.75 -123.16
C GLN A 505 133.53 34.83 -122.52
N LEU A 506 132.64 35.68 -123.03
CA LEU A 506 131.27 35.86 -122.53
C LEU A 506 130.40 34.62 -122.78
N GLU A 507 130.56 33.96 -123.92
CA GLU A 507 129.83 32.72 -124.25
C GLU A 507 130.11 31.60 -123.24
N ARG A 508 131.37 31.43 -122.82
CA ARG A 508 131.76 30.45 -121.79
C ARG A 508 131.09 30.73 -120.44
N ALA A 509 131.03 31.99 -120.02
CA ALA A 509 130.36 32.39 -118.77
C ALA A 509 128.85 32.14 -118.82
N ILE A 510 128.20 32.36 -119.97
CA ILE A 510 126.76 32.08 -120.18
C ILE A 510 126.46 30.58 -120.03
N VAL A 511 127.34 29.69 -120.48
CA VAL A 511 127.17 28.22 -120.32
C VAL A 511 127.25 27.81 -118.84
N GLN A 512 128.22 28.33 -118.08
CA GLN A 512 128.34 28.05 -116.65
C GLN A 512 127.11 28.54 -115.85
N ALA A 513 126.65 29.77 -116.11
CA ALA A 513 125.46 30.33 -115.46
C ALA A 513 124.17 29.53 -115.76
N LYS A 514 124.04 28.95 -116.96
CA LYS A 514 122.94 28.03 -117.30
C LYS A 514 122.99 26.74 -116.49
N TYR A 515 124.17 26.11 -116.39
CA TYR A 515 124.36 24.88 -115.63
C TYR A 515 124.03 25.04 -114.14
N GLU A 516 124.48 26.11 -113.49
CA GLU A 516 124.11 26.41 -112.10
C GLU A 516 122.60 26.60 -111.91
N ARG A 517 121.94 27.30 -112.86
CA ARG A 517 120.50 27.53 -112.83
C ARG A 517 119.71 26.23 -112.94
N GLU A 518 120.15 25.30 -113.79
CA GLU A 518 119.55 23.97 -113.88
C GLU A 518 119.73 23.15 -112.60
N MET A 519 120.91 23.18 -111.96
CA MET A 519 121.12 22.43 -110.72
C MET A 519 120.25 22.98 -109.58
N LYS A 520 120.24 24.31 -109.38
CA LYS A 520 119.39 24.96 -108.37
C LYS A 520 117.89 24.71 -108.62
N ALA A 521 117.45 24.65 -109.87
CA ALA A 521 116.07 24.25 -110.21
C ALA A 521 115.75 22.80 -109.85
N ARG A 522 116.68 21.86 -110.09
CA ARG A 522 116.54 20.44 -109.70
C ARG A 522 116.51 20.26 -108.18
N GLU A 523 117.28 21.06 -107.44
CA GLU A 523 117.26 21.06 -105.96
C GLU A 523 115.96 21.64 -105.41
N LEU A 524 115.46 22.74 -105.98
CA LEU A 524 114.18 23.34 -105.59
C LEU A 524 113.01 22.38 -105.84
N LEU A 525 112.96 21.69 -106.98
CA LEU A 525 111.96 20.64 -107.25
C LEU A 525 112.03 19.47 -106.25
N ARG A 526 113.24 19.07 -105.80
CA ARG A 526 113.42 18.06 -104.75
C ARG A 526 112.95 18.55 -103.38
N ALA A 527 113.14 19.83 -103.07
CA ALA A 527 112.65 20.45 -101.84
C ALA A 527 111.12 20.55 -101.83
N GLU A 528 110.51 20.99 -102.94
CA GLU A 528 109.05 21.00 -103.11
C GLU A 528 108.44 19.61 -102.99
N ALA A 529 109.02 18.59 -103.61
CA ALA A 529 108.54 17.22 -103.52
C ALA A 529 108.56 16.69 -102.07
N ARG A 530 109.60 17.02 -101.29
CA ARG A 530 109.68 16.71 -99.85
C ARG A 530 108.63 17.49 -99.05
N PHE A 531 108.43 18.77 -99.34
CA PHE A 531 107.44 19.60 -98.64
C PHE A 531 106.00 19.15 -98.91
N ARG A 532 105.66 18.80 -100.15
CA ARG A 532 104.35 18.22 -100.51
C ARG A 532 104.12 16.93 -99.72
N LYS A 533 105.05 15.96 -99.79
CA LYS A 533 104.92 14.73 -99.01
C LYS A 533 104.77 15.01 -97.49
N ALA A 534 105.56 15.91 -96.92
CA ALA A 534 105.44 16.25 -95.50
C ALA A 534 104.09 16.89 -95.13
N ARG A 535 103.48 17.65 -96.06
CA ARG A 535 102.13 18.19 -95.92
C ARG A 535 101.05 17.12 -96.04
N ASP A 536 101.23 16.16 -96.96
CA ASP A 536 100.31 15.05 -97.16
C ASP A 536 100.37 14.07 -95.95
N ASP A 537 101.58 13.78 -95.46
CA ASP A 537 101.84 13.01 -94.22
C ASP A 537 101.31 13.73 -92.94
N ALA A 538 101.17 15.06 -92.97
CA ALA A 538 100.56 15.83 -91.90
C ALA A 538 99.01 15.80 -91.99
N ALA A 539 98.45 16.03 -93.17
CA ALA A 539 97.01 15.95 -93.41
C ALA A 539 96.44 14.56 -93.10
N HIS A 540 97.20 13.49 -93.38
CA HIS A 540 96.83 12.14 -92.96
C HIS A 540 96.78 12.00 -91.42
N ARG A 541 97.74 12.55 -90.68
CA ARG A 541 97.69 12.55 -89.21
C ARG A 541 96.56 13.41 -88.64
N ASP A 542 96.23 14.54 -89.28
CA ASP A 542 95.08 15.34 -88.88
C ASP A 542 93.77 14.57 -89.05
N MET A 543 93.65 13.73 -90.08
CA MET A 543 92.52 12.80 -90.25
C MET A 543 92.51 11.70 -89.18
N GLU A 544 93.66 11.08 -88.90
CA GLU A 544 93.79 10.07 -87.82
C GLU A 544 93.41 10.64 -86.45
N VAL A 545 93.81 11.89 -86.16
CA VAL A 545 93.45 12.61 -84.92
C VAL A 545 91.96 12.93 -84.89
N GLN A 546 91.35 13.39 -85.99
CA GLN A 546 89.91 13.62 -86.04
C GLN A 546 89.10 12.33 -85.83
N ASP A 547 89.55 11.20 -86.39
CA ASP A 547 88.89 9.90 -86.20
C ASP A 547 89.14 9.30 -84.81
N ALA A 548 90.26 9.65 -84.15
CA ALA A 548 90.49 9.32 -82.75
C ALA A 548 89.58 10.16 -81.82
N LEU A 549 89.42 11.46 -82.11
CA LEU A 549 88.52 12.36 -81.36
C LEU A 549 87.06 11.92 -81.48
N LYS A 550 86.56 11.63 -82.69
CA LYS A 550 85.19 11.08 -82.88
C LYS A 550 84.97 9.81 -82.07
N LYS A 551 85.95 8.89 -82.02
CA LYS A 551 85.87 7.66 -81.21
C LYS A 551 85.87 7.94 -79.71
N ALA A 552 86.57 8.99 -79.26
CA ALA A 552 86.52 9.45 -77.87
C ALA A 552 85.16 10.09 -77.53
N ASP A 553 84.61 10.93 -78.41
CA ASP A 553 83.28 11.56 -78.24
C ASP A 553 82.15 10.51 -78.27
N GLU A 554 82.25 9.50 -79.13
CA GLU A 554 81.36 8.34 -79.13
C GLU A 554 81.47 7.54 -77.82
N ALA A 555 82.68 7.31 -77.31
CA ALA A 555 82.89 6.62 -76.04
C ALA A 555 82.34 7.43 -74.85
N GLN A 556 82.56 8.74 -74.85
CA GLN A 556 82.03 9.70 -73.87
C GLN A 556 80.50 9.70 -73.87
N SER A 557 79.89 9.75 -75.06
CA SER A 557 78.43 9.71 -75.25
C SER A 557 77.84 8.38 -74.76
N ARG A 558 78.48 7.25 -75.09
CA ARG A 558 78.11 5.93 -74.56
C ARG A 558 78.24 5.87 -73.04
N LEU A 559 79.25 6.51 -72.45
CA LEU A 559 79.42 6.59 -70.99
C LEU A 559 78.30 7.38 -70.31
N THR A 560 77.87 8.52 -70.89
CA THR A 560 76.73 9.29 -70.39
C THR A 560 75.40 8.55 -70.57
N ASP A 561 75.25 7.79 -71.65
CA ASP A 561 74.13 6.87 -71.86
C ASP A 561 74.10 5.78 -70.78
N PHE A 562 75.23 5.15 -70.47
CA PHE A 562 75.30 4.15 -69.41
C PHE A 562 75.08 4.75 -68.02
N ALA A 563 75.55 5.97 -67.75
CA ALA A 563 75.30 6.67 -66.49
C ALA A 563 73.80 6.97 -66.30
N SER A 564 73.13 7.55 -67.31
CA SER A 564 71.68 7.82 -67.24
C SER A 564 70.84 6.55 -67.13
N ARG A 565 71.21 5.46 -67.83
CA ARG A 565 70.58 4.14 -67.67
C ARG A 565 70.80 3.57 -66.27
N TYR A 566 71.99 3.73 -65.69
CA TYR A 566 72.28 3.28 -64.33
C TYR A 566 71.46 4.06 -63.30
N ASP A 567 71.39 5.40 -63.39
CA ASP A 567 70.57 6.20 -62.48
C ASP A 567 69.07 5.92 -62.65
N ASN A 568 68.58 5.64 -63.87
CA ASN A 568 67.22 5.16 -64.09
C ASN A 568 66.96 3.81 -63.38
N VAL A 569 67.83 2.80 -63.57
CA VAL A 569 67.72 1.49 -62.90
C VAL A 569 67.84 1.61 -61.37
N LYS A 570 68.67 2.52 -60.88
CA LYS A 570 68.81 2.85 -59.44
C LYS A 570 67.55 3.52 -58.88
N ASN A 571 66.95 4.45 -59.63
CA ASN A 571 65.69 5.09 -59.28
C ASN A 571 64.53 4.08 -59.30
N GLU A 572 64.46 3.21 -60.30
CA GLU A 572 63.52 2.08 -60.36
C GLU A 572 63.71 1.12 -59.19
N ARG A 573 64.94 0.68 -58.90
CA ARG A 573 65.27 -0.14 -57.72
C ARG A 573 64.77 0.52 -56.43
N ASN A 574 65.06 1.80 -56.22
CA ASN A 574 64.60 2.54 -55.05
C ASN A 574 63.06 2.63 -54.99
N ARG A 575 62.41 2.81 -56.15
CA ARG A 575 60.94 2.82 -56.27
C ARG A 575 60.33 1.46 -55.93
N TYR A 576 60.95 0.36 -56.37
CA TYR A 576 60.54 -1.01 -56.01
C TYR A 576 60.81 -1.31 -54.54
N VAL A 577 61.95 -0.91 -53.97
CA VAL A 577 62.25 -1.08 -52.53
C VAL A 577 61.22 -0.32 -51.68
N ASN A 578 60.90 0.93 -52.02
CA ASN A 578 59.87 1.70 -51.33
C ASN A 578 58.47 1.09 -51.51
N LEU A 579 58.15 0.55 -52.69
CA LEU A 579 56.89 -0.14 -52.93
C LEU A 579 56.78 -1.43 -52.09
N ILE A 580 57.85 -2.21 -52.00
CA ILE A 580 57.97 -3.43 -51.17
C ILE A 580 57.85 -3.08 -49.69
N ALA A 581 58.54 -2.04 -49.20
CA ALA A 581 58.40 -1.57 -47.83
C ALA A 581 56.94 -1.16 -47.54
N SER A 582 56.32 -0.39 -48.44
CA SER A 582 54.93 0.04 -48.28
C SER A 582 53.91 -1.12 -48.33
N SER A 583 54.21 -2.21 -49.04
CA SER A 583 53.33 -3.38 -49.13
C SER A 583 53.54 -4.34 -47.97
N GLN A 584 54.77 -4.46 -47.46
CA GLN A 584 55.09 -5.15 -46.21
C GLN A 584 54.45 -4.46 -45.00
N GLN A 585 54.56 -3.13 -44.90
CA GLN A 585 53.90 -2.31 -43.87
C GLN A 585 52.38 -2.58 -43.86
N ARG A 586 51.72 -2.40 -45.01
CA ARG A 586 50.28 -2.68 -45.17
C ARG A 586 49.93 -4.15 -44.89
N ALA A 587 50.80 -5.11 -45.22
CA ALA A 587 50.57 -6.52 -44.91
C ALA A 587 50.71 -6.84 -43.42
N VAL A 588 51.49 -6.07 -42.64
CA VAL A 588 51.53 -6.15 -41.18
C VAL A 588 50.27 -5.52 -40.59
N GLU A 589 49.91 -4.30 -40.98
CA GLU A 589 48.69 -3.62 -40.53
C GLU A 589 47.42 -4.47 -40.77
N MET A 590 47.33 -5.13 -41.94
CA MET A 590 46.19 -6.01 -42.25
C MET A 590 46.22 -7.32 -41.46
N LYS A 591 47.40 -7.84 -41.07
CA LYS A 591 47.51 -8.98 -40.14
C LYS A 591 47.09 -8.59 -38.72
N GLU A 592 47.41 -7.38 -38.28
CA GLU A 592 47.00 -6.85 -36.97
C GLU A 592 45.49 -6.61 -36.93
N LYS A 593 44.91 -5.98 -37.97
CA LYS A 593 43.45 -5.86 -38.14
C LYS A 593 42.77 -7.23 -38.15
N ALA A 594 43.32 -8.20 -38.88
CA ALA A 594 42.80 -9.57 -38.88
C ALA A 594 42.98 -10.31 -37.54
N ARG A 595 43.92 -9.89 -36.68
CA ARG A 595 44.09 -10.41 -35.31
C ARG A 595 43.06 -9.81 -34.36
N ILE A 596 42.86 -8.49 -34.43
CA ILE A 596 41.84 -7.76 -33.64
C ILE A 596 40.44 -8.33 -33.93
N LEU A 597 40.09 -8.47 -35.22
CA LEU A 597 38.81 -9.05 -35.65
C LEU A 597 38.63 -10.51 -35.18
N ARG A 598 39.70 -11.30 -35.04
CA ARG A 598 39.60 -12.66 -34.47
C ARG A 598 39.30 -12.62 -32.98
N SER A 599 40.01 -11.80 -32.20
CA SER A 599 39.71 -11.63 -30.77
C SER A 599 38.31 -11.04 -30.56
N GLU A 600 37.82 -10.17 -31.44
CA GLU A 600 36.47 -9.62 -31.40
C GLU A 600 35.41 -10.68 -31.71
N ILE A 601 35.63 -11.53 -32.72
CA ILE A 601 34.79 -12.72 -32.98
C ILE A 601 34.81 -13.71 -31.80
N GLU A 602 35.93 -13.88 -31.12
CA GLU A 602 36.04 -14.72 -29.92
C GLU A 602 35.27 -14.12 -28.74
N ILE A 603 35.40 -12.81 -28.48
CA ILE A 603 34.61 -12.09 -27.46
C ILE A 603 33.11 -12.21 -27.77
N LEU A 604 32.68 -11.91 -29.00
CA LEU A 604 31.28 -12.00 -29.41
C LEU A 604 30.73 -13.43 -29.29
N ARG A 605 31.55 -14.47 -29.56
CA ARG A 605 31.16 -15.86 -29.30
C ARG A 605 30.99 -16.15 -27.80
N THR A 606 31.85 -15.61 -26.93
CA THR A 606 31.67 -15.75 -25.47
C THR A 606 30.46 -14.99 -24.95
N GLU A 607 30.14 -13.82 -25.52
CA GLU A 607 28.91 -13.07 -25.22
C GLU A 607 27.66 -13.82 -25.67
N ILE A 608 27.63 -14.34 -26.90
CA ILE A 608 26.51 -15.15 -27.41
C ILE A 608 26.29 -16.35 -26.50
N ALA A 609 27.34 -17.13 -26.21
CA ALA A 609 27.25 -18.24 -25.26
C ALA A 609 26.90 -17.79 -23.82
N GLY A 610 27.13 -16.54 -23.44
CA GLY A 610 26.64 -15.95 -22.19
C GLY A 610 25.13 -15.68 -22.23
N LYS A 611 24.67 -15.02 -23.30
CA LYS A 611 23.27 -14.70 -23.58
C LYS A 611 22.42 -15.96 -23.74
N ASP A 612 22.90 -16.99 -24.45
CA ASP A 612 22.25 -18.29 -24.60
C ASP A 612 22.01 -18.96 -23.25
N ARG A 613 23.00 -18.94 -22.34
CA ARG A 613 22.84 -19.49 -20.98
C ARG A 613 21.85 -18.68 -20.13
N ALA A 614 21.82 -17.36 -20.27
CA ALA A 614 20.84 -16.52 -19.59
C ALA A 614 19.41 -16.75 -20.12
N LEU A 615 19.25 -16.86 -21.43
CA LEU A 615 17.97 -17.13 -22.10
C LEU A 615 17.47 -18.56 -21.79
N ALA A 616 18.37 -19.54 -21.69
CA ALA A 616 18.05 -20.88 -21.20
C ALA A 616 17.56 -20.88 -19.74
N ARG A 617 18.19 -20.10 -18.85
CA ARG A 617 17.71 -19.91 -17.46
C ARG A 617 16.32 -19.28 -17.44
N GLN A 618 16.10 -18.18 -18.17
CA GLN A 618 14.77 -17.56 -18.25
C GLN A 618 13.71 -18.50 -18.85
N ARG A 619 14.05 -19.38 -19.78
CA ARG A 619 13.13 -20.42 -20.28
C ARG A 619 12.81 -21.46 -19.20
N GLN A 620 13.78 -21.84 -18.36
CA GLN A 620 13.58 -22.73 -17.22
C GLN A 620 12.74 -22.07 -16.10
N GLU A 621 12.97 -20.79 -15.82
CA GLU A 621 12.21 -19.99 -14.85
C GLU A 621 10.76 -19.80 -15.32
N ASN A 622 10.55 -19.35 -16.57
CA ASN A 622 9.21 -19.22 -17.15
C ASN A 622 8.44 -20.55 -17.19
N THR A 623 9.09 -21.69 -17.48
CA THR A 623 8.40 -22.99 -17.44
C THR A 623 8.07 -23.44 -16.02
N ALA A 624 8.92 -23.14 -15.03
CA ALA A 624 8.59 -23.32 -13.63
C ALA A 624 7.39 -22.44 -13.20
N ASP A 625 7.35 -21.17 -13.60
CA ASP A 625 6.26 -20.25 -13.26
C ASP A 625 4.94 -20.57 -13.97
N LEU A 626 4.98 -21.07 -15.22
CA LEU A 626 3.80 -21.65 -15.88
C LEU A 626 3.25 -22.85 -15.08
N SER A 627 4.12 -23.73 -14.58
CA SER A 627 3.68 -24.86 -13.74
C SER A 627 3.11 -24.40 -12.38
N ARG A 628 3.71 -23.38 -11.73
CA ARG A 628 3.20 -22.77 -10.49
C ARG A 628 1.82 -22.15 -10.72
N ARG A 629 1.66 -21.38 -11.80
CA ARG A 629 0.40 -20.75 -12.24
C ARG A 629 -0.70 -21.79 -12.45
N ASP A 630 -0.40 -22.88 -13.15
CA ASP A 630 -1.43 -23.86 -13.49
C ASP A 630 -1.76 -24.81 -12.31
N ASN A 631 -0.80 -25.08 -11.42
CA ASN A 631 -1.06 -25.65 -10.10
C ASN A 631 -1.98 -24.74 -9.25
N ALA A 632 -1.71 -23.43 -9.21
CA ALA A 632 -2.53 -22.46 -8.48
C ALA A 632 -3.97 -22.38 -9.05
N LYS A 633 -4.14 -22.40 -10.39
CA LYS A 633 -5.45 -22.52 -11.03
C LYS A 633 -6.16 -23.83 -10.66
N MET A 634 -5.45 -24.94 -10.61
CA MET A 634 -6.02 -26.24 -10.23
C MET A 634 -6.49 -26.25 -8.77
N GLN A 635 -5.71 -25.64 -7.86
CA GLN A 635 -6.10 -25.44 -6.46
C GLN A 635 -7.31 -24.49 -6.33
N ALA A 636 -7.31 -23.36 -7.03
CA ALA A 636 -8.44 -22.42 -7.04
C ALA A 636 -9.74 -23.07 -7.58
N ASN A 637 -9.64 -23.86 -8.66
CA ASN A 637 -10.79 -24.63 -9.18
C ASN A 637 -11.28 -25.67 -8.18
N ARG A 638 -10.38 -26.38 -7.49
CA ARG A 638 -10.74 -27.35 -6.43
C ARG A 638 -11.47 -26.67 -5.26
N LEU A 639 -10.97 -25.52 -4.80
CA LEU A 639 -11.61 -24.72 -3.75
C LEU A 639 -12.97 -24.17 -4.20
N MET A 640 -13.11 -23.75 -5.46
CA MET A 640 -14.38 -23.30 -6.03
C MET A 640 -15.43 -24.42 -6.14
N VAL A 641 -15.02 -25.67 -6.42
CA VAL A 641 -15.93 -26.82 -6.34
C VAL A 641 -16.37 -27.08 -4.90
N GLN A 642 -15.42 -27.14 -3.96
CA GLN A 642 -15.73 -27.32 -2.52
C GLN A 642 -16.61 -26.19 -1.95
N TYR A 643 -16.43 -24.96 -2.41
CA TYR A 643 -17.30 -23.83 -2.05
C TYR A 643 -18.73 -24.03 -2.58
N ARG A 644 -18.90 -24.49 -3.83
CA ARG A 644 -20.23 -24.79 -4.41
C ARG A 644 -20.91 -25.96 -3.69
N GLU A 645 -20.17 -27.00 -3.34
CA GLU A 645 -20.68 -28.14 -2.54
C GLU A 645 -21.15 -27.67 -1.15
N ARG A 646 -20.31 -26.93 -0.43
CA ARG A 646 -20.66 -26.34 0.87
C ARG A 646 -21.84 -25.38 0.77
N ARG A 647 -21.92 -24.57 -0.29
CA ARG A 647 -23.05 -23.67 -0.53
C ARG A 647 -24.34 -24.44 -0.76
N SER A 648 -24.33 -25.48 -1.60
CA SER A 648 -25.50 -26.35 -1.79
C SER A 648 -25.92 -27.04 -0.49
N LEU A 649 -24.98 -27.46 0.36
CA LEU A 649 -25.29 -28.02 1.67
C LEU A 649 -25.93 -26.97 2.61
N ILE A 650 -25.46 -25.72 2.60
CA ILE A 650 -26.07 -24.61 3.34
C ILE A 650 -27.49 -24.37 2.82
N ASP A 651 -27.70 -24.28 1.51
CA ASP A 651 -29.01 -24.01 0.90
C ASP A 651 -30.02 -25.17 1.19
N GLN A 652 -29.54 -26.41 1.24
CA GLN A 652 -30.32 -27.57 1.71
C GLN A 652 -30.63 -27.49 3.22
N GLN A 653 -29.70 -27.03 4.04
CA GLN A 653 -29.90 -26.87 5.49
C GLN A 653 -30.87 -25.72 5.81
N THR A 654 -30.81 -24.59 5.09
CA THR A 654 -31.80 -23.51 5.23
C THR A 654 -33.19 -24.00 4.82
N GLY A 655 -33.33 -24.70 3.69
CA GLY A 655 -34.62 -25.30 3.30
C GLY A 655 -35.19 -26.26 4.35
N ARG A 656 -34.34 -27.05 5.03
CA ARG A 656 -34.75 -27.88 6.17
C ARG A 656 -35.17 -27.03 7.38
N ILE A 657 -34.42 -25.99 7.72
CA ILE A 657 -34.76 -25.05 8.80
C ILE A 657 -36.11 -24.38 8.51
N ASP A 658 -36.38 -23.99 7.27
CA ASP A 658 -37.66 -23.39 6.87
C ASP A 658 -38.83 -24.39 7.03
N THR A 659 -38.67 -25.65 6.60
CA THR A 659 -39.71 -26.68 6.82
C THR A 659 -39.93 -27.03 8.31
N LEU A 660 -38.88 -26.99 9.12
CA LEU A 660 -39.00 -27.18 10.56
C LEU A 660 -39.66 -25.94 11.21
N SER A 661 -39.34 -24.74 10.76
CA SER A 661 -39.92 -23.47 11.23
C SER A 661 -41.43 -23.38 10.93
N THR A 662 -41.86 -23.78 9.73
CA THR A 662 -43.29 -23.85 9.40
C THR A 662 -44.02 -24.92 10.20
N SER A 663 -43.42 -26.10 10.41
CA SER A 663 -44.01 -27.13 11.29
C SER A 663 -44.13 -26.67 12.75
N LEU A 664 -43.09 -26.00 13.28
CA LEU A 664 -43.09 -25.44 14.63
C LEU A 664 -44.14 -24.33 14.76
N SER A 665 -44.34 -23.52 13.72
CA SER A 665 -45.39 -22.50 13.65
C SER A 665 -46.80 -23.11 13.65
N SER A 666 -47.02 -24.23 12.95
CA SER A 666 -48.28 -24.99 13.03
C SER A 666 -48.53 -25.49 14.45
N CYS A 667 -47.56 -26.19 15.04
CA CYS A 667 -47.67 -26.70 16.41
C CYS A 667 -47.86 -25.57 17.44
N ALA A 668 -47.24 -24.40 17.24
CA ALA A 668 -47.43 -23.23 18.10
C ALA A 668 -48.86 -22.65 17.97
N ALA A 669 -49.41 -22.58 16.75
CA ALA A 669 -50.79 -22.18 16.52
C ALA A 669 -51.80 -23.18 17.11
N GLU A 670 -51.58 -24.49 16.91
CA GLU A 670 -52.37 -25.57 17.51
C GLU A 670 -52.35 -25.47 19.05
N LEU A 671 -51.18 -25.30 19.66
CA LEU A 671 -51.03 -25.08 21.10
C LEU A 671 -51.74 -23.80 21.58
N ALA A 672 -51.78 -22.74 20.78
CA ALA A 672 -52.54 -21.53 21.10
C ALA A 672 -54.06 -21.80 21.08
N THR A 673 -54.58 -22.50 20.07
CA THR A 673 -56.01 -22.90 20.03
C THR A 673 -56.36 -23.85 21.17
N LEU A 674 -55.48 -24.77 21.55
CA LEU A 674 -55.69 -25.70 22.65
C LEU A 674 -55.72 -24.98 24.01
N LYS A 675 -54.84 -23.99 24.23
CA LYS A 675 -54.87 -23.14 25.42
C LYS A 675 -56.16 -22.33 25.51
N SER A 676 -56.60 -21.71 24.41
CA SER A 676 -57.87 -20.98 24.37
C SER A 676 -59.09 -21.88 24.67
N ARG A 677 -59.12 -23.10 24.11
CA ARG A 677 -60.15 -24.11 24.46
C ARG A 677 -60.09 -24.50 25.94
N TYR A 678 -58.91 -24.69 26.50
CA TYR A 678 -58.72 -25.00 27.92
C TYR A 678 -59.18 -23.84 28.83
N GLU A 679 -58.89 -22.59 28.46
CA GLU A 679 -59.37 -21.41 29.17
C GLU A 679 -60.90 -21.31 29.17
N VAL A 680 -61.57 -21.61 28.05
CA VAL A 680 -63.04 -21.71 27.99
C VAL A 680 -63.56 -22.80 28.95
N VAL A 681 -63.02 -24.02 28.89
CA VAL A 681 -63.45 -25.12 29.76
C VAL A 681 -63.18 -24.82 31.25
N VAL A 682 -62.08 -24.14 31.57
CA VAL A 682 -61.80 -23.67 32.94
C VAL A 682 -62.82 -22.61 33.38
N ASN A 683 -63.19 -21.69 32.51
CA ASN A 683 -64.22 -20.68 32.81
C ASN A 683 -65.61 -21.32 33.00
N GLU A 684 -66.00 -22.27 32.15
CA GLU A 684 -67.23 -23.06 32.31
C GLU A 684 -67.24 -23.84 33.63
N ARG A 685 -66.15 -24.55 33.95
CA ARG A 685 -65.98 -25.26 35.22
C ARG A 685 -66.05 -24.32 36.42
N ASN A 686 -65.47 -23.13 36.32
CA ASN A 686 -65.52 -22.13 37.39
C ASN A 686 -66.94 -21.54 37.56
N ALA A 687 -67.64 -21.27 36.46
CA ALA A 687 -69.03 -20.81 36.48
C ALA A 687 -69.99 -21.88 37.05
N ALA A 688 -69.83 -23.14 36.67
CA ALA A 688 -70.54 -24.26 37.28
C ALA A 688 -70.19 -24.38 38.78
N GLY A 689 -68.92 -24.22 39.15
CA GLY A 689 -68.46 -24.20 40.54
C GLY A 689 -69.13 -23.09 41.38
N LEU A 690 -69.29 -21.89 40.81
CA LEU A 690 -70.05 -20.81 41.44
C LEU A 690 -71.53 -21.18 41.61
N GLN A 691 -72.19 -21.72 40.58
CA GLN A 691 -73.59 -22.20 40.69
C GLN A 691 -73.77 -23.32 41.72
N TYR A 692 -72.77 -24.17 41.93
CA TYR A 692 -72.79 -25.17 43.00
C TYR A 692 -72.62 -24.55 44.39
N LEU A 693 -71.82 -23.48 44.53
CA LEU A 693 -71.72 -22.72 45.78
C LEU A 693 -73.01 -21.96 46.07
N GLU A 694 -73.57 -21.24 45.09
CA GLU A 694 -74.86 -20.54 45.19
C GLU A 694 -75.97 -21.48 45.64
N ARG A 695 -76.11 -22.66 45.02
CA ARG A 695 -77.09 -23.68 45.42
C ARG A 695 -76.82 -24.29 46.79
N ASN A 696 -75.56 -24.37 47.22
CA ASN A 696 -75.20 -24.86 48.55
C ASN A 696 -75.50 -23.81 49.63
N ASP A 697 -75.31 -22.53 49.34
CA ASP A 697 -75.69 -21.42 50.20
C ASP A 697 -77.22 -21.28 50.27
N GLU A 698 -77.95 -21.51 49.16
CA GLU A 698 -79.41 -21.68 49.16
C GLU A 698 -79.85 -22.83 50.07
N LEU A 699 -79.21 -24.01 49.98
CA LEU A 699 -79.49 -25.14 50.86
C LEU A 699 -79.18 -24.81 52.32
N CYS A 700 -78.10 -24.11 52.62
CA CYS A 700 -77.78 -23.66 53.98
C CYS A 700 -78.84 -22.68 54.50
N MET A 701 -79.26 -21.69 53.70
CA MET A 701 -80.37 -20.78 54.04
C MET A 701 -81.70 -21.53 54.23
N LEU A 702 -81.97 -22.60 53.48
CA LEU A 702 -83.15 -23.43 53.64
C LEU A 702 -83.08 -24.28 54.91
N TYR A 703 -81.92 -24.86 55.23
CA TYR A 703 -81.71 -25.56 56.51
C TYR A 703 -81.84 -24.60 57.70
N GLU A 704 -81.31 -23.39 57.63
CA GLU A 704 -81.50 -22.39 58.70
C GLU A 704 -82.98 -21.99 58.85
N LYS A 705 -83.70 -21.74 57.75
CA LYS A 705 -85.15 -21.48 57.78
C LYS A 705 -85.94 -22.64 58.35
N CYS A 706 -85.58 -23.89 58.00
CA CYS A 706 -86.20 -25.10 58.54
C CYS A 706 -85.95 -25.22 60.05
N ASN A 707 -84.70 -25.08 60.49
CA ASN A 707 -84.33 -25.07 61.92
C ASN A 707 -85.02 -23.94 62.71
N GLN A 708 -85.25 -22.77 62.09
CA GLN A 708 -86.03 -21.68 62.69
C GLN A 708 -87.53 -22.05 62.80
N GLN A 709 -88.10 -22.64 61.74
CA GLN A 709 -89.49 -23.13 61.74
C GLN A 709 -89.71 -24.25 62.76
N GLU A 710 -88.80 -25.21 62.89
CA GLU A 710 -88.85 -26.26 63.92
C GLU A 710 -88.84 -25.66 65.33
N ARG A 711 -88.00 -24.65 65.59
CA ARG A 711 -88.01 -23.94 66.89
C ARG A 711 -89.32 -23.20 67.15
N VAL A 712 -89.90 -22.57 66.13
CA VAL A 712 -91.22 -21.92 66.23
C VAL A 712 -92.32 -22.95 66.48
N MET A 713 -92.29 -24.10 65.82
CA MET A 713 -93.23 -25.20 66.04
C MET A 713 -93.10 -25.80 67.44
N LEU A 714 -91.88 -26.05 67.94
CA LEU A 714 -91.65 -26.55 69.29
C LEU A 714 -92.11 -25.56 70.38
N ASN A 715 -91.90 -24.26 70.16
CA ASN A 715 -92.43 -23.21 71.04
C ASN A 715 -93.97 -23.18 70.99
N GLY A 716 -94.56 -23.23 69.79
CA GLY A 716 -96.01 -23.29 69.60
C GLY A 716 -96.65 -24.54 70.21
N GLU A 717 -96.00 -25.69 70.13
CA GLU A 717 -96.42 -26.91 70.84
C GLU A 717 -96.34 -26.74 72.36
N ALA A 718 -95.31 -26.08 72.89
CA ALA A 718 -95.20 -25.82 74.32
C ALA A 718 -96.32 -24.86 74.81
N GLU A 719 -96.61 -23.80 74.05
CA GLU A 719 -97.72 -22.88 74.33
C GLU A 719 -99.08 -23.59 74.22
N LEU A 720 -99.30 -24.42 73.20
CA LEU A 720 -100.50 -25.24 73.05
C LEU A 720 -100.68 -26.20 74.23
N ARG A 721 -99.62 -26.88 74.68
CA ARG A 721 -99.67 -27.77 75.87
C ARG A 721 -100.02 -26.99 77.16
N LEU A 722 -99.50 -25.78 77.32
CA LEU A 722 -99.87 -24.89 78.43
C LEU A 722 -101.33 -24.44 78.35
N LEU A 723 -101.85 -24.15 77.16
CA LEU A 723 -103.26 -23.83 76.94
C LEU A 723 -104.17 -25.05 77.15
N GLU A 724 -103.76 -26.25 76.72
CA GLU A 724 -104.45 -27.50 77.04
C GLU A 724 -104.49 -27.75 78.55
N ASP A 725 -103.39 -27.58 79.27
CA ASP A 725 -103.37 -27.71 80.72
C ASP A 725 -104.23 -26.65 81.41
N ARG A 726 -104.28 -25.43 80.85
CA ARG A 726 -105.22 -24.41 81.30
C ARG A 726 -106.66 -24.86 81.07
N ILE A 727 -107.00 -25.38 79.90
CA ILE A 727 -108.34 -25.93 79.59
C ILE A 727 -108.67 -27.13 80.49
N ARG A 728 -107.73 -28.05 80.74
CA ARG A 728 -107.87 -29.17 81.68
C ARG A 728 -108.14 -28.67 83.10
N SER A 729 -107.42 -27.65 83.56
CA SER A 729 -107.64 -27.03 84.88
C SER A 729 -109.01 -26.35 84.99
N LEU A 730 -109.41 -25.56 83.99
CA LEU A 730 -110.71 -24.89 83.93
C LEU A 730 -111.86 -25.90 83.83
N SER A 731 -111.64 -27.03 83.15
CA SER A 731 -112.62 -28.12 83.06
C SER A 731 -112.81 -28.86 84.39
N ARG A 732 -111.74 -29.03 85.20
CA ARG A 732 -111.86 -29.52 86.58
C ARG A 732 -112.65 -28.55 87.45
N VAL A 733 -112.29 -27.26 87.43
CA VAL A 733 -113.00 -26.19 88.17
C VAL A 733 -114.48 -26.11 87.75
N LYS A 734 -114.78 -26.22 86.45
CA LYS A 734 -116.16 -26.30 85.95
C LYS A 734 -116.88 -27.54 86.49
N GLY A 735 -116.24 -28.71 86.48
CA GLY A 735 -116.81 -29.94 87.03
C GLY A 735 -117.08 -29.87 88.54
N GLU A 736 -116.22 -29.18 89.29
CA GLU A 736 -116.42 -28.88 90.71
C GLU A 736 -117.57 -27.90 90.94
N LEU A 737 -117.67 -26.83 90.14
CA LEU A 737 -118.80 -25.89 90.17
C LEU A 737 -120.13 -26.57 89.77
N ASP A 738 -120.13 -27.42 88.74
CA ASP A 738 -121.31 -28.22 88.38
C ASP A 738 -121.69 -29.21 89.50
N ARG A 739 -120.72 -29.71 90.27
CA ARG A 739 -120.95 -30.55 91.45
C ARG A 739 -121.51 -29.75 92.63
N THR A 740 -120.99 -28.56 92.93
CA THR A 740 -121.54 -27.71 94.00
C THR A 740 -122.93 -27.20 93.65
N VAL A 741 -123.18 -26.81 92.39
CA VAL A 741 -124.53 -26.47 91.89
C VAL A 741 -125.48 -27.66 92.01
N ARG A 742 -125.06 -28.89 91.68
CA ARG A 742 -125.85 -30.11 91.92
C ARG A 742 -126.16 -30.34 93.40
N LEU A 743 -125.17 -30.19 94.29
CA LEU A 743 -125.36 -30.34 95.74
C LEU A 743 -126.26 -29.26 96.34
N LEU A 744 -126.16 -28.02 95.86
CA LEU A 744 -127.04 -26.92 96.25
C LEU A 744 -128.47 -27.16 95.76
N ARG A 745 -128.67 -27.53 94.48
CA ARG A 745 -129.98 -27.94 93.94
C ARG A 745 -130.58 -29.10 94.73
N ALA A 746 -129.78 -30.08 95.17
CA ALA A 746 -130.24 -31.17 96.04
C ALA A 746 -130.59 -30.73 97.48
N ARG A 747 -130.09 -29.58 97.94
CA ARG A 747 -130.51 -28.95 99.20
C ARG A 747 -131.80 -28.13 99.07
N VAL A 748 -132.13 -27.60 97.88
CA VAL A 748 -133.32 -26.76 97.66
C VAL A 748 -134.63 -27.43 98.12
N PRO A 749 -134.91 -28.72 97.88
CA PRO A 749 -136.10 -29.39 98.42
C PRO A 749 -136.12 -29.48 99.95
N LYS A 750 -134.97 -29.62 100.61
CA LYS A 750 -134.89 -29.58 102.09
C LYS A 750 -135.15 -28.18 102.62
N MET A 751 -134.71 -27.14 101.91
CA MET A 751 -135.01 -25.75 102.23
C MET A 751 -136.50 -25.42 102.04
N HIS A 752 -137.15 -25.97 101.00
CA HIS A 752 -138.60 -25.81 100.80
C HIS A 752 -139.40 -26.50 101.92
N LYS A 753 -139.01 -27.71 102.33
CA LYS A 753 -139.62 -28.36 103.51
C LYS A 753 -139.43 -27.52 104.77
N LEU A 754 -138.20 -27.09 105.07
CA LEU A 754 -137.93 -26.20 106.21
C LEU A 754 -138.70 -24.87 106.13
N LEU A 755 -139.06 -24.37 104.94
CA LEU A 755 -139.92 -23.20 104.78
C LEU A 755 -141.40 -23.52 105.06
N THR A 756 -141.95 -24.63 104.57
CA THR A 756 -143.34 -25.04 104.92
C THR A 756 -143.46 -25.42 106.40
N ASP A 757 -142.43 -26.05 106.96
CA ASP A 757 -142.33 -26.38 108.38
C ASP A 757 -142.22 -25.08 109.21
N TYR A 758 -141.41 -24.11 108.77
CA TYR A 758 -141.34 -22.78 109.38
C TYR A 758 -142.66 -22.00 109.28
N GLU A 759 -143.37 -22.04 108.15
CA GLU A 759 -144.64 -21.33 107.98
C GLU A 759 -145.76 -21.93 108.84
N SER A 760 -145.82 -23.26 108.95
CA SER A 760 -146.74 -23.94 109.87
C SER A 760 -146.38 -23.69 111.34
N LEU A 761 -145.09 -23.77 111.73
CA LEU A 761 -144.66 -23.34 113.06
C LEU A 761 -144.91 -21.85 113.30
N ARG A 762 -144.83 -20.98 112.28
CA ARG A 762 -145.12 -19.55 112.40
C ARG A 762 -146.61 -19.26 112.54
N ALA A 763 -147.49 -20.14 112.03
CA ALA A 763 -148.92 -20.12 112.32
C ALA A 763 -149.19 -20.57 113.77
N GLN A 764 -148.67 -21.73 114.18
CA GLN A 764 -148.76 -22.22 115.56
C GLN A 764 -148.19 -21.24 116.59
N VAL A 765 -147.05 -20.60 116.27
CA VAL A 765 -146.41 -19.56 117.10
C VAL A 765 -147.18 -18.24 117.06
N LYS A 766 -148.06 -17.99 116.08
CA LYS A 766 -149.02 -16.87 116.17
C LYS A 766 -150.15 -17.20 117.15
N GLU A 767 -150.77 -18.38 117.05
CA GLU A 767 -151.81 -18.83 118.00
C GLU A 767 -151.27 -18.89 119.43
N ALA A 768 -150.11 -19.51 119.62
CA ALA A 768 -149.42 -19.54 120.91
C ALA A 768 -148.99 -18.14 121.37
N LYS A 769 -148.68 -17.19 120.47
CA LYS A 769 -148.40 -15.79 120.88
C LYS A 769 -149.66 -15.00 121.22
N THR A 770 -150.83 -15.30 120.68
CA THR A 770 -152.08 -14.74 121.19
C THR A 770 -152.38 -15.26 122.60
N GLN A 771 -152.27 -16.56 122.83
CA GLN A 771 -152.42 -17.17 124.17
C GLN A 771 -151.37 -16.65 125.17
N VAL A 772 -150.11 -16.54 124.74
CA VAL A 772 -149.03 -15.98 125.56
C VAL A 772 -149.18 -14.47 125.77
N LEU A 773 -149.78 -13.69 124.87
CA LEU A 773 -150.07 -12.26 125.13
C LEU A 773 -151.17 -12.05 126.17
N GLU A 774 -152.12 -12.98 126.28
CA GLU A 774 -153.13 -12.99 127.34
C GLU A 774 -152.47 -13.35 128.69
N LEU A 775 -151.59 -14.35 128.71
CA LEU A 775 -150.90 -14.83 129.92
C LEU A 775 -149.72 -13.93 130.36
N SER A 776 -148.99 -13.30 129.44
CA SER A 776 -147.80 -12.47 129.75
C SER A 776 -148.14 -11.08 130.26
N LYS A 777 -149.43 -10.70 130.32
CA LYS A 777 -149.89 -9.57 131.12
C LYS A 777 -149.94 -9.89 132.62
N ILE A 778 -149.93 -11.17 132.99
CA ILE A 778 -150.02 -11.64 134.37
C ILE A 778 -148.63 -11.90 134.96
N MET A 779 -147.67 -12.34 134.14
CA MET A 779 -146.38 -12.86 134.62
C MET A 779 -145.13 -12.07 134.15
N GLU A 780 -144.66 -11.22 135.07
CA GLU A 780 -143.26 -11.13 135.52
C GLU A 780 -142.15 -10.43 134.68
N THR A 781 -141.11 -10.03 135.43
CA THR A 781 -139.81 -9.49 134.99
C THR A 781 -138.71 -10.06 135.93
N PRO A 782 -137.39 -9.79 135.79
CA PRO A 782 -136.47 -10.65 135.01
C PRO A 782 -135.17 -11.02 135.77
N THR A 783 -134.20 -11.69 135.12
CA THR A 783 -132.72 -11.41 135.19
C THR A 783 -131.88 -12.34 134.26
N ALA A 784 -130.56 -12.12 134.12
CA ALA A 784 -129.72 -12.63 133.02
C ALA A 784 -128.19 -12.71 133.34
N GLU A 785 -127.37 -13.47 132.57
CA GLU A 785 -125.88 -13.46 132.64
C GLU A 785 -125.09 -14.12 131.47
N ARG A 786 -123.84 -13.66 131.20
CA ARG A 786 -122.63 -14.31 130.54
C ARG A 786 -122.37 -14.34 129.00
N VAL A 787 -121.09 -14.13 128.58
CA VAL A 787 -120.49 -14.02 127.18
C VAL A 787 -118.94 -14.34 127.17
N ARG A 788 -118.23 -14.73 126.05
CA ARG A 788 -116.72 -14.88 125.95
C ARG A 788 -116.02 -15.17 124.55
N ASP A 789 -114.66 -15.03 124.43
CA ASP A 789 -113.74 -15.16 123.22
C ASP A 789 -112.31 -15.85 123.43
N LEU A 790 -111.45 -16.09 122.38
CA LEU A 790 -110.15 -16.93 122.35
C LEU A 790 -108.91 -16.48 121.42
N LYS A 791 -107.78 -17.26 121.23
CA LYS A 791 -106.35 -16.84 120.82
C LYS A 791 -105.44 -17.76 119.87
N GLY A 792 -104.20 -17.33 119.43
CA GLY A 792 -103.08 -18.09 118.71
C GLY A 792 -101.65 -17.41 118.57
N ALA A 793 -100.54 -18.04 118.03
CA ALA A 793 -99.10 -17.52 117.97
C ALA A 793 -98.04 -18.19 116.97
N ASP A 794 -96.73 -17.77 116.94
CA ASP A 794 -95.66 -17.90 115.87
C ASP A 794 -94.22 -18.51 116.26
N PRO A 795 -93.26 -18.78 115.30
CA PRO A 795 -91.97 -19.53 115.50
C PRO A 795 -90.61 -18.74 115.65
N ALA A 796 -89.44 -19.44 115.70
CA ALA A 796 -88.16 -18.97 116.31
C ALA A 796 -86.86 -18.94 115.42
N GLN A 797 -85.74 -18.43 115.99
CA GLN A 797 -84.61 -17.82 115.25
C GLN A 797 -83.41 -18.72 114.87
N GLU A 798 -83.13 -19.83 115.56
CA GLU A 798 -81.88 -20.61 115.33
C GLU A 798 -81.82 -21.27 113.93
N GLU A 799 -82.98 -21.71 113.40
CA GLU A 799 -83.10 -22.35 112.09
C GLU A 799 -82.69 -21.42 110.92
N LEU A 800 -82.85 -20.10 111.09
CA LEU A 800 -82.44 -19.10 110.11
C LEU A 800 -80.90 -19.00 110.04
N VAL A 801 -80.22 -18.99 111.18
CA VAL A 801 -78.75 -18.85 111.27
C VAL A 801 -78.04 -20.06 110.64
N ALA A 802 -78.57 -21.27 110.86
CA ALA A 802 -78.07 -22.48 110.22
C ALA A 802 -78.17 -22.45 108.67
N LYS A 803 -79.14 -21.70 108.13
CA LYS A 803 -79.38 -21.54 106.69
C LYS A 803 -78.42 -20.53 106.05
N VAL A 804 -78.06 -19.46 106.77
CA VAL A 804 -77.10 -18.43 106.33
C VAL A 804 -75.69 -19.01 106.18
N ARG A 805 -75.17 -19.71 107.19
CA ARG A 805 -73.83 -20.33 107.15
C ARG A 805 -73.62 -21.29 105.98
N LYS A 806 -74.69 -21.92 105.51
CA LYS A 806 -74.69 -22.86 104.37
C LYS A 806 -74.65 -22.16 103.00
N LEU A 807 -74.89 -20.85 102.96
CA LEU A 807 -74.74 -19.98 101.79
C LEU A 807 -73.37 -19.30 101.79
N GLU A 808 -72.90 -18.81 102.93
CA GLU A 808 -71.54 -18.23 103.10
C GLU A 808 -70.45 -19.19 102.62
N LEU A 809 -70.52 -20.47 103.05
CA LEU A 809 -69.56 -21.52 102.66
C LEU A 809 -69.63 -21.85 101.14
N ARG A 810 -70.76 -21.57 100.47
CA ARG A 810 -70.87 -21.68 99.01
C ARG A 810 -70.35 -20.46 98.25
N LEU A 811 -70.34 -19.28 98.88
CA LEU A 811 -69.80 -18.06 98.31
C LEU A 811 -68.27 -18.14 98.24
N ALA A 812 -67.63 -18.50 99.36
CA ALA A 812 -66.18 -18.69 99.42
C ALA A 812 -65.67 -19.70 98.37
N GLN A 813 -66.40 -20.80 98.16
CA GLN A 813 -66.09 -21.81 97.13
C GLN A 813 -66.32 -21.38 95.66
N GLN A 814 -66.89 -20.19 95.43
CA GLN A 814 -66.97 -19.53 94.13
C GLN A 814 -65.86 -18.49 93.98
N GLU A 815 -65.57 -17.73 95.04
CA GLU A 815 -64.52 -16.71 95.10
C GLU A 815 -63.12 -17.33 94.92
N GLU A 816 -62.84 -18.44 95.61
CA GLU A 816 -61.61 -19.24 95.46
C GLU A 816 -61.39 -19.68 93.99
N LYS A 817 -62.47 -20.09 93.30
CA LYS A 817 -62.47 -20.52 91.88
C LYS A 817 -62.51 -19.38 90.86
N LEU A 818 -62.60 -18.13 91.32
CA LEU A 818 -62.33 -16.95 90.51
C LEU A 818 -60.86 -16.59 90.61
N LEU A 819 -60.32 -16.53 91.83
CA LEU A 819 -58.88 -16.30 92.07
C LEU A 819 -57.99 -17.32 91.35
N GLU A 820 -58.35 -18.61 91.35
CA GLU A 820 -57.67 -19.64 90.55
C GLU A 820 -57.62 -19.32 89.04
N LYS A 821 -58.70 -18.73 88.49
CA LYS A 821 -58.80 -18.41 87.05
C LYS A 821 -58.10 -17.12 86.70
N ASP A 822 -58.15 -16.13 87.58
CA ASP A 822 -57.48 -14.86 87.39
C ASP A 822 -55.95 -15.06 87.41
N LEU A 823 -55.43 -15.91 88.33
CA LEU A 823 -54.03 -16.36 88.31
C LEU A 823 -53.65 -17.05 86.99
N VAL A 824 -54.49 -17.96 86.48
CA VAL A 824 -54.27 -18.63 85.19
C VAL A 824 -54.32 -17.63 84.02
N LEU A 825 -55.15 -16.59 84.08
CA LEU A 825 -55.18 -15.51 83.08
C LEU A 825 -53.92 -14.64 83.15
N GLU A 826 -53.38 -14.36 84.34
CA GLU A 826 -52.11 -13.65 84.51
C GLU A 826 -50.92 -14.48 83.98
N GLU A 827 -50.86 -15.79 84.26
CA GLU A 827 -49.84 -16.68 83.67
C GLU A 827 -49.94 -16.75 82.14
N ILE A 828 -51.16 -16.89 81.59
CA ILE A 828 -51.38 -16.87 80.13
C ILE A 828 -51.00 -15.52 79.52
N ALA A 829 -51.32 -14.40 80.18
CA ALA A 829 -50.93 -13.07 79.73
C ALA A 829 -49.41 -12.91 79.71
N HIS A 830 -48.72 -13.30 80.79
CA HIS A 830 -47.27 -13.26 80.87
C HIS A 830 -46.59 -14.18 79.84
N LEU A 831 -47.10 -15.39 79.61
CA LEU A 831 -46.60 -16.29 78.55
C LEU A 831 -46.83 -15.71 77.15
N THR A 832 -47.99 -15.10 76.90
CA THR A 832 -48.31 -14.46 75.61
C THR A 832 -47.41 -13.26 75.36
N GLU A 833 -47.16 -12.43 76.36
CA GLU A 833 -46.29 -11.26 76.24
C GLU A 833 -44.80 -11.65 76.13
N ARG A 834 -44.40 -12.77 76.75
CA ARG A 834 -43.06 -13.37 76.59
C ARG A 834 -42.85 -13.96 75.20
N LEU A 835 -43.88 -14.59 74.61
CA LEU A 835 -43.84 -15.06 73.22
C LEU A 835 -43.89 -13.89 72.22
N ARG A 836 -44.59 -12.79 72.53
CA ARG A 836 -44.55 -11.55 71.74
C ARG A 836 -43.17 -10.90 71.78
N SER A 837 -42.54 -10.76 72.95
CA SER A 837 -41.19 -10.21 73.03
C SER A 837 -40.15 -11.12 72.37
N GLN A 838 -40.25 -12.45 72.51
CA GLN A 838 -39.39 -13.39 71.76
C GLN A 838 -39.60 -13.35 70.24
N THR A 839 -40.84 -13.20 69.74
CA THR A 839 -41.08 -13.05 68.29
C THR A 839 -40.74 -11.67 67.75
N GLN A 840 -40.74 -10.62 68.58
CA GLN A 840 -40.16 -9.33 68.24
C GLN A 840 -38.63 -9.37 68.22
N LEU A 841 -37.99 -9.98 69.22
CA LEU A 841 -36.54 -10.20 69.27
C LEU A 841 -36.05 -11.03 68.08
N GLY A 842 -36.70 -12.15 67.79
CA GLY A 842 -36.42 -12.97 66.61
C GLY A 842 -36.63 -12.23 65.29
N ARG A 843 -37.55 -11.24 65.25
CA ARG A 843 -37.70 -10.33 64.09
C ARG A 843 -36.59 -9.29 64.01
N THR A 844 -36.13 -8.71 65.12
CA THR A 844 -34.99 -7.77 65.11
C THR A 844 -33.68 -8.50 64.80
N GLU A 845 -33.45 -9.69 65.35
CA GLU A 845 -32.32 -10.56 65.02
C GLU A 845 -32.36 -10.99 63.55
N SER A 846 -33.53 -11.38 63.02
CA SER A 846 -33.69 -11.68 61.59
C SER A 846 -33.47 -10.44 60.72
N ALA A 847 -33.92 -9.26 61.14
CA ALA A 847 -33.69 -8.01 60.42
C ALA A 847 -32.21 -7.58 60.47
N GLU A 848 -31.51 -7.81 61.58
CA GLU A 848 -30.06 -7.64 61.68
C GLU A 848 -29.30 -8.66 60.85
N VAL A 849 -29.68 -9.94 60.85
CA VAL A 849 -29.07 -10.96 59.99
C VAL A 849 -29.30 -10.64 58.52
N MET A 850 -30.51 -10.20 58.14
CA MET A 850 -30.79 -9.71 56.78
C MET A 850 -30.05 -8.40 56.47
N GLY A 851 -29.80 -7.52 57.44
CA GLY A 851 -28.99 -6.31 57.29
C GLY A 851 -27.50 -6.62 57.12
N ARG A 852 -26.97 -7.56 57.91
CA ARG A 852 -25.62 -8.12 57.81
C ARG A 852 -25.45 -8.86 56.49
N MET A 853 -26.42 -9.67 56.06
CA MET A 853 -26.44 -10.36 54.77
C MET A 853 -26.51 -9.37 53.59
N ASN A 854 -27.30 -8.30 53.68
CA ASN A 854 -27.32 -7.24 52.66
C ASN A 854 -26.03 -6.39 52.65
N THR A 855 -25.39 -6.14 53.79
CA THR A 855 -24.08 -5.47 53.82
C THR A 855 -22.95 -6.39 53.36
N VAL A 856 -23.03 -7.70 53.61
CA VAL A 856 -22.14 -8.72 53.02
C VAL A 856 -22.38 -8.84 51.51
N ALA A 857 -23.62 -8.80 51.02
CA ALA A 857 -23.90 -8.81 49.58
C ALA A 857 -23.45 -7.51 48.89
N ARG A 858 -23.60 -6.34 49.53
CA ARG A 858 -23.04 -5.07 49.05
C ARG A 858 -21.51 -5.09 49.07
N LYS A 859 -20.89 -5.57 50.16
CA LYS A 859 -19.44 -5.76 50.24
C LYS A 859 -18.96 -6.74 49.17
N LEU A 860 -19.65 -7.87 48.96
CA LEU A 860 -19.34 -8.85 47.91
C LEU A 860 -19.47 -8.24 46.51
N SER A 861 -20.48 -7.41 46.26
CA SER A 861 -20.61 -6.68 44.99
C SER A 861 -19.54 -5.59 44.82
N GLN A 862 -19.13 -4.92 45.92
CA GLN A 862 -18.02 -3.98 45.91
C GLN A 862 -16.68 -4.69 45.72
N THR A 863 -16.42 -5.81 46.40
CA THR A 863 -15.21 -6.61 46.20
C THR A 863 -15.19 -7.32 44.86
N ALA A 864 -16.36 -7.67 44.28
CA ALA A 864 -16.43 -8.14 42.90
C ALA A 864 -16.11 -7.02 41.90
N ARG A 865 -16.58 -5.79 42.14
CA ARG A 865 -16.23 -4.62 41.30
C ARG A 865 -14.77 -4.21 41.46
N THR A 866 -14.22 -4.21 42.68
CA THR A 866 -12.79 -3.95 42.87
C THR A 866 -11.94 -5.14 42.41
N ALA A 867 -12.43 -6.38 42.48
CA ALA A 867 -11.75 -7.52 41.85
C ALA A 867 -11.75 -7.39 40.33
N MET A 868 -12.86 -6.99 39.70
CA MET A 868 -12.92 -6.68 38.27
C MET A 868 -12.00 -5.50 37.92
N ALA A 869 -11.92 -4.47 38.76
CA ALA A 869 -10.99 -3.36 38.59
C ALA A 869 -9.53 -3.84 38.73
N THR A 870 -9.17 -4.59 39.78
CA THR A 870 -7.82 -5.14 39.93
C THR A 870 -7.49 -6.20 38.89
N VAL A 871 -8.47 -6.88 38.29
CA VAL A 871 -8.27 -7.80 37.15
C VAL A 871 -8.09 -7.01 35.86
N ALA A 872 -8.70 -5.83 35.71
CA ALA A 872 -8.42 -4.92 34.60
C ALA A 872 -7.08 -4.18 34.78
N GLU A 873 -6.71 -3.80 36.01
CA GLU A 873 -5.39 -3.26 36.36
C GLU A 873 -4.30 -4.33 36.21
N LEU A 874 -4.58 -5.58 36.59
CA LEU A 874 -3.65 -6.71 36.45
C LEU A 874 -3.58 -7.21 35.01
N SER A 875 -4.65 -7.17 34.22
CA SER A 875 -4.54 -7.46 32.77
C SER A 875 -3.85 -6.32 32.02
N MET A 876 -4.06 -5.06 32.43
CA MET A 876 -3.30 -3.92 31.91
C MET A 876 -1.84 -3.98 32.35
N ALA A 877 -1.53 -4.38 33.59
CA ALA A 877 -0.17 -4.59 34.07
C ALA A 877 0.48 -5.84 33.46
N GLN A 878 -0.28 -6.89 33.14
CA GLN A 878 0.18 -8.03 32.36
C GLN A 878 0.52 -7.59 30.94
N ALA A 879 -0.36 -6.86 30.26
CA ALA A 879 -0.09 -6.30 28.94
C ALA A 879 1.12 -5.34 28.94
N LEU A 880 1.27 -4.51 29.98
CA LEU A 880 2.41 -3.62 30.17
C LEU A 880 3.69 -4.43 30.49
N SER A 881 3.60 -5.51 31.26
CA SER A 881 4.72 -6.42 31.51
C SER A 881 5.11 -7.26 30.30
N ALA A 882 4.16 -7.57 29.41
CA ALA A 882 4.39 -8.23 28.13
C ALA A 882 4.99 -7.26 27.10
N ALA A 883 4.56 -5.99 27.10
CA ALA A 883 5.17 -4.93 26.30
C ALA A 883 6.60 -4.60 26.79
N LEU A 884 6.82 -4.50 28.11
CA LEU A 884 8.16 -4.38 28.70
C LEU A 884 8.98 -5.65 28.51
N GLY A 885 8.35 -6.82 28.50
CA GLY A 885 8.98 -8.11 28.17
C GLY A 885 9.48 -8.11 26.74
N ALA A 886 8.63 -7.75 25.77
CA ALA A 886 9.00 -7.60 24.37
C ALA A 886 10.03 -6.47 24.15
N GLU A 887 9.99 -5.37 24.91
CA GLU A 887 11.07 -4.38 24.93
C GLU A 887 12.37 -4.95 25.49
N VAL A 888 12.34 -5.75 26.56
CA VAL A 888 13.53 -6.38 27.15
C VAL A 888 14.08 -7.47 26.24
N GLU A 889 13.24 -8.25 25.56
CA GLU A 889 13.64 -9.20 24.52
C GLU A 889 14.21 -8.47 23.30
N GLY A 890 13.61 -7.37 22.85
CA GLY A 890 14.13 -6.51 21.79
C GLY A 890 15.47 -5.86 22.16
N LYS A 891 15.60 -5.36 23.39
CA LYS A 891 16.84 -4.79 23.94
C LYS A 891 17.91 -5.85 24.19
N ASN A 892 17.53 -7.07 24.58
CA ASN A 892 18.43 -8.21 24.68
C ASN A 892 18.87 -8.69 23.30
N ALA A 893 18.00 -8.71 22.29
CA ALA A 893 18.37 -9.00 20.91
C ALA A 893 19.29 -7.91 20.32
N LEU A 894 19.10 -6.64 20.71
CA LEU A 894 20.04 -5.55 20.43
C LEU A 894 21.38 -5.77 21.15
N LEU A 895 21.37 -6.13 22.43
CA LEU A 895 22.58 -6.46 23.20
C LEU A 895 23.29 -7.71 22.65
N GLU A 896 22.58 -8.72 22.14
CA GLU A 896 23.18 -9.87 21.46
C GLU A 896 23.73 -9.49 20.09
N ARG A 897 23.07 -8.59 19.33
CA ARG A 897 23.66 -8.02 18.11
C ARG A 897 24.94 -7.25 18.41
N VAL A 898 24.96 -6.44 19.48
CA VAL A 898 26.18 -5.75 19.96
C VAL A 898 27.24 -6.76 20.40
N ARG A 899 26.87 -7.79 21.18
CA ARG A 899 27.77 -8.81 21.73
C ARG A 899 28.36 -9.72 20.65
N ASN A 900 27.59 -10.06 19.62
CA ASN A 900 28.03 -10.86 18.48
C ASN A 900 28.79 -10.02 17.44
N ALA A 901 28.69 -8.68 17.50
CA ALA A 901 29.54 -7.74 16.76
C ALA A 901 30.84 -7.39 17.50
N MET A 902 31.01 -7.81 18.76
CA MET A 902 32.25 -7.66 19.51
C MET A 902 33.15 -8.90 19.29
N PRO A 903 34.26 -8.79 18.54
CA PRO A 903 35.30 -9.82 18.59
C PRO A 903 35.86 -9.88 20.01
N VAL A 904 36.00 -11.08 20.56
CA VAL A 904 36.57 -11.27 21.90
C VAL A 904 38.08 -11.15 21.82
N ASP A 905 38.60 -9.96 22.10
CA ASP A 905 39.83 -9.74 22.87
C ASP A 905 39.91 -8.25 23.33
N GLU A 906 40.62 -8.01 24.44
CA GLU A 906 40.89 -6.72 25.11
C GLU A 906 39.67 -5.91 25.68
N PRO A 907 39.47 -5.90 27.02
CA PRO A 907 38.43 -5.09 27.66
C PRO A 907 38.87 -3.63 27.87
N GLY A 908 38.51 -2.73 26.94
CA GLY A 908 38.93 -1.31 27.03
C GLY A 908 37.96 -0.23 26.55
N ASN A 909 37.03 -0.49 25.62
CA ASN A 909 36.36 0.61 24.91
C ASN A 909 34.86 0.38 24.62
N TYR A 910 34.03 0.34 25.68
CA TYR A 910 32.58 0.14 25.59
C TYR A 910 31.82 1.27 24.87
N VAL A 911 32.40 2.47 24.73
CA VAL A 911 31.69 3.66 24.25
C VAL A 911 31.59 3.70 22.71
N SER A 912 32.63 3.28 21.99
CA SER A 912 32.64 3.33 20.52
C SER A 912 31.70 2.30 19.88
N ALA A 913 31.64 1.08 20.41
CA ALA A 913 30.74 0.03 19.92
C ALA A 913 29.26 0.40 20.10
N ALA A 914 28.89 1.05 21.21
CA ALA A 914 27.52 1.50 21.45
C ALA A 914 27.07 2.55 20.43
N ILE A 915 27.92 3.53 20.12
CA ILE A 915 27.61 4.61 19.16
C ILE A 915 27.37 4.05 17.75
N ALA A 916 28.13 3.03 17.33
CA ALA A 916 28.00 2.43 16.00
C ALA A 916 26.67 1.67 15.79
N VAL A 917 26.01 1.20 16.85
CA VAL A 917 24.72 0.49 16.75
C VAL A 917 23.54 1.41 17.02
N ILE A 918 23.65 2.36 17.96
CA ILE A 918 22.58 3.32 18.30
C ILE A 918 22.34 4.33 17.17
N GLY A 919 23.32 4.57 16.30
CA GLY A 919 23.24 5.59 15.23
C GLY A 919 22.23 5.34 14.10
N ASN A 920 21.54 4.19 14.06
CA ASN A 920 20.68 3.78 12.94
C ASN A 920 19.22 3.41 13.32
N ASP A 921 18.77 3.65 14.55
CA ASP A 921 17.35 3.45 14.93
C ASP A 921 16.48 4.67 14.57
N PRO A 922 15.46 4.56 13.69
CA PRO A 922 14.67 5.72 13.22
C PRO A 922 13.88 6.47 14.30
N LEU A 923 13.63 5.84 15.45
CA LEU A 923 12.74 6.35 16.50
C LEU A 923 13.31 7.53 17.30
N LEU A 924 14.63 7.75 17.30
CA LEU A 924 15.25 8.86 18.06
C LEU A 924 15.37 10.18 17.29
N ALA A 925 15.06 10.20 15.99
CA ALA A 925 15.07 11.43 15.18
C ALA A 925 13.80 12.29 15.33
N ALA A 926 12.69 11.70 15.79
CA ALA A 926 11.36 12.31 15.77
C ALA A 926 10.97 13.08 17.06
N VAL A 927 11.93 13.37 17.94
CA VAL A 927 11.69 14.06 19.24
C VAL A 927 11.00 15.43 19.09
N PRO A 928 11.22 16.25 18.03
CA PRO A 928 10.49 17.53 17.86
C PRO A 928 9.00 17.41 17.52
N ASP A 929 8.52 16.28 17.00
CA ASP A 929 7.16 16.19 16.41
C ASP A 929 6.04 15.84 17.41
N PHE A 930 6.38 15.36 18.62
CA PHE A 930 5.38 14.96 19.62
C PHE A 930 4.48 16.12 20.07
N ASP A 931 5.01 17.34 20.21
CA ASP A 931 4.22 18.53 20.54
C ASP A 931 3.29 18.93 19.38
N ALA A 932 3.71 18.72 18.13
CA ALA A 932 2.90 18.99 16.94
C ALA A 932 1.76 17.97 16.80
N GLU A 933 1.98 16.69 17.12
CA GLU A 933 0.95 15.66 17.24
C GLU A 933 -0.06 15.99 18.36
N TRP A 934 0.42 16.41 19.54
CA TRP A 934 -0.45 16.82 20.65
C TRP A 934 -1.33 18.02 20.30
N ALA A 935 -0.76 19.03 19.65
CA ALA A 935 -1.52 20.19 19.16
C ALA A 935 -2.61 19.77 18.14
N LYS A 936 -2.30 18.86 17.20
CA LYS A 936 -3.31 18.30 16.27
C LYS A 936 -4.40 17.50 17.00
N LEU A 937 -4.05 16.78 18.07
CA LEU A 937 -5.02 16.01 18.87
C LEU A 937 -5.97 16.92 19.66
N GLU A 938 -5.43 17.96 20.29
CA GLU A 938 -6.20 19.04 20.93
C GLU A 938 -7.09 19.78 19.91
N GLU A 939 -6.59 20.07 18.72
CA GLU A 939 -7.39 20.74 17.69
C GLU A 939 -8.51 19.82 17.16
N ARG A 940 -8.27 18.51 17.00
CA ARG A 940 -9.30 17.48 16.73
C ARG A 940 -10.30 17.34 17.89
N ARG A 941 -9.92 17.64 19.15
CA ARG A 941 -10.83 17.71 20.30
C ARG A 941 -11.68 18.98 20.26
N ARG A 942 -11.07 20.14 20.00
CA ARG A 942 -11.76 21.44 19.84
C ARG A 942 -12.72 21.41 18.65
N LYS A 943 -12.35 20.82 17.51
CA LYS A 943 -13.22 20.63 16.33
C LYS A 943 -14.42 19.73 16.64
N ARG A 944 -14.27 18.63 17.39
CA ARG A 944 -15.40 17.80 17.86
C ARG A 944 -16.33 18.54 18.83
N VAL A 945 -15.78 19.33 19.77
CA VAL A 945 -16.59 20.18 20.66
C VAL A 945 -17.33 21.26 19.87
N ALA A 946 -16.69 21.91 18.90
CA ALA A 946 -17.30 22.91 18.03
C ALA A 946 -18.39 22.31 17.13
N GLN A 947 -18.19 21.10 16.59
CA GLN A 947 -19.23 20.36 15.85
C GLN A 947 -20.43 20.01 16.74
N SER A 948 -20.20 19.55 17.98
CA SER A 948 -21.25 19.31 18.96
C SER A 948 -22.03 20.58 19.30
N GLN A 949 -21.34 21.70 19.55
CA GLN A 949 -21.97 23.00 19.79
C GLN A 949 -22.71 23.54 18.55
N HIS A 950 -22.21 23.29 17.34
CA HIS A 950 -22.88 23.66 16.09
C HIS A 950 -24.15 22.82 15.84
N GLN A 951 -24.14 21.52 16.14
CA GLN A 951 -25.33 20.67 16.14
C GLN A 951 -26.34 21.12 17.22
N ALA A 952 -25.87 21.48 18.42
CA ALA A 952 -26.73 22.03 19.48
C ALA A 952 -27.34 23.38 19.09
N ARG A 953 -26.60 24.26 18.41
CA ARG A 953 -27.13 25.51 17.83
C ARG A 953 -28.17 25.24 16.74
N LYS A 954 -27.90 24.32 15.81
CA LYS A 954 -28.87 23.90 14.78
C LYS A 954 -30.16 23.33 15.37
N ARG A 955 -30.08 22.59 16.48
CA ARG A 955 -31.26 22.11 17.22
C ARG A 955 -32.05 23.24 17.90
N ARG A 956 -31.39 24.32 18.36
CA ARG A 956 -32.07 25.51 18.89
C ARG A 956 -32.75 26.32 17.78
N THR A 957 -32.05 26.64 16.69
CA THR A 957 -32.64 27.40 15.58
C THR A 957 -33.78 26.66 14.88
N ALA A 958 -33.74 25.33 14.83
CA ALA A 958 -34.86 24.51 14.35
C ALA A 958 -36.06 24.48 15.32
N GLY A 959 -35.83 24.65 16.63
CA GLY A 959 -36.89 24.82 17.62
C GLY A 959 -37.51 26.22 17.57
N GLU A 960 -36.68 27.26 17.39
CA GLU A 960 -37.11 28.66 17.25
C GLU A 960 -37.98 28.84 16.00
N ALA A 961 -37.55 28.32 14.83
CA ALA A 961 -38.36 28.36 13.60
C ALA A 961 -39.72 27.64 13.71
N ALA A 962 -39.79 26.53 14.46
CA ALA A 962 -41.03 25.79 14.69
C ALA A 962 -42.00 26.51 15.65
N ILE A 963 -41.53 27.45 16.46
CA ILE A 963 -42.36 28.28 17.33
C ILE A 963 -43.02 29.41 16.51
N ASP A 964 -42.31 29.99 15.54
CA ASP A 964 -42.83 31.03 14.66
C ASP A 964 -43.94 30.52 13.72
N GLU A 965 -43.79 29.30 13.15
CA GLU A 965 -44.86 28.66 12.37
C GLU A 965 -46.12 28.37 13.20
N ALA A 966 -45.95 27.92 14.45
CA ALA A 966 -47.07 27.61 15.35
C ALA A 966 -47.93 28.84 15.71
N GLN A 967 -47.32 30.03 15.80
CA GLN A 967 -48.04 31.27 16.10
C GLN A 967 -48.94 31.76 14.95
N MET A 968 -48.68 31.35 13.70
CA MET A 968 -49.42 31.82 12.52
C MET A 968 -50.67 31.00 12.18
N CYS A 969 -50.78 29.76 12.66
CA CYS A 969 -51.89 28.85 12.30
C CYS A 969 -52.94 28.60 13.39
N GLY A 970 -52.71 29.04 14.63
CA GLY A 970 -53.75 29.11 15.68
C GLY A 970 -54.25 27.78 16.28
N ASP A 971 -53.72 26.62 15.85
CA ASP A 971 -54.05 25.30 16.40
C ASP A 971 -53.00 24.87 17.44
N TRP A 972 -53.40 24.87 18.72
CA TRP A 972 -52.53 24.59 19.86
C TRP A 972 -52.34 23.09 20.17
N THR A 973 -52.83 22.18 19.33
CA THR A 973 -52.88 20.73 19.65
C THR A 973 -51.60 19.93 19.35
N ARG A 974 -50.53 20.56 18.86
CA ARG A 974 -49.23 19.89 18.59
C ARG A 974 -48.00 20.67 19.08
N LEU A 975 -47.72 20.57 20.38
CA LEU A 975 -46.40 20.85 20.94
C LEU A 975 -45.61 19.53 21.11
N PRO A 976 -44.33 19.46 20.72
CA PRO A 976 -43.47 18.33 21.10
C PRO A 976 -43.24 18.32 22.62
N GLU A 977 -43.57 17.22 23.28
CA GLU A 977 -43.29 17.06 24.72
C GLU A 977 -41.77 17.06 24.97
N PHE A 978 -41.32 17.83 25.97
CA PHE A 978 -39.92 17.78 26.44
C PHE A 978 -39.68 16.47 27.20
N ASP A 979 -38.68 15.68 26.78
CA ASP A 979 -38.33 14.40 27.41
C ASP A 979 -38.01 14.54 28.91
N THR A 980 -39.00 14.23 29.74
CA THR A 980 -38.85 13.90 31.15
C THR A 980 -39.66 12.62 31.42
N PRO A 981 -39.02 11.50 31.82
CA PRO A 981 -39.65 10.19 31.79
C PRO A 981 -40.75 10.06 32.85
N THR A 982 -42.00 10.16 32.39
CA THR A 982 -43.21 10.07 33.22
C THR A 982 -43.89 8.74 32.96
N TYR A 983 -44.10 7.93 34.01
CA TYR A 983 -44.64 6.58 33.86
C TYR A 983 -46.17 6.56 34.06
N LEU A 984 -46.86 5.87 33.16
CA LEU A 984 -48.30 5.62 33.21
C LEU A 984 -48.59 4.34 34.01
N LEU A 985 -49.53 4.44 34.96
CA LEU A 985 -50.10 3.27 35.62
C LEU A 985 -51.24 2.68 34.78
N PRO A 986 -51.54 1.36 34.88
CA PRO A 986 -52.65 0.73 34.15
C PRO A 986 -54.05 1.30 34.43
N THR A 987 -54.20 2.15 35.44
CA THR A 987 -55.42 2.90 35.77
C THR A 987 -55.51 4.28 35.11
N GLY A 988 -54.58 4.63 34.20
CA GLY A 988 -54.62 5.86 33.40
C GLY A 988 -54.02 7.12 34.07
N ILE A 989 -53.59 7.03 35.33
CA ILE A 989 -52.97 8.15 36.06
C ILE A 989 -51.45 8.19 35.78
N LYS A 990 -50.95 9.34 35.30
CA LYS A 990 -49.52 9.63 35.11
C LYS A 990 -48.84 9.92 36.46
N THR A 991 -47.65 9.36 36.71
CA THR A 991 -46.86 9.64 37.94
C THR A 991 -45.37 9.79 37.66
N THR A 992 -44.68 10.55 38.53
CA THR A 992 -43.23 10.82 38.45
C THR A 992 -42.39 10.02 39.46
N ALA A 993 -43.00 9.08 40.19
CA ALA A 993 -42.31 8.21 41.14
C ALA A 993 -41.78 6.94 40.45
N LEU A 994 -40.52 6.58 40.70
CA LEU A 994 -39.94 5.34 40.19
C LEU A 994 -40.67 4.11 40.78
N PRO A 995 -41.16 3.16 39.96
CA PRO A 995 -41.82 1.96 40.46
C PRO A 995 -40.83 1.09 41.25
N ARG A 996 -41.28 0.51 42.36
CA ARG A 996 -40.45 -0.42 43.14
C ARG A 996 -40.19 -1.72 42.36
N PRO A 997 -39.02 -2.37 42.49
CA PRO A 997 -38.74 -3.62 41.81
C PRO A 997 -39.62 -4.77 42.35
N ASN A 998 -40.73 -5.04 41.68
CA ASN A 998 -41.51 -6.24 41.88
C ASN A 998 -40.78 -7.43 41.22
N ALA A 999 -40.14 -8.25 42.03
CA ALA A 999 -39.74 -9.59 41.62
C ALA A 999 -40.98 -10.45 41.28
N TYR A 1000 -40.75 -11.61 40.66
CA TYR A 1000 -41.76 -12.63 40.29
C TYR A 1000 -42.50 -12.48 38.94
N LEU A 1001 -42.00 -11.68 37.99
CA LEU A 1001 -42.32 -11.84 36.56
C LEU A 1001 -41.02 -11.86 35.71
N PRO A 1002 -40.76 -12.92 34.91
CA PRO A 1002 -39.61 -12.96 34.00
C PRO A 1002 -39.87 -12.16 32.72
N SER A 1003 -38.86 -11.41 32.25
CA SER A 1003 -38.90 -10.69 30.98
C SER A 1003 -38.49 -11.59 29.80
N ALA A 1004 -39.40 -12.45 29.35
CA ALA A 1004 -39.24 -13.28 28.15
C ALA A 1004 -40.56 -13.29 27.33
N PRO A 1005 -40.53 -13.06 26.00
CA PRO A 1005 -41.74 -12.72 25.24
C PRO A 1005 -42.69 -13.87 24.87
N GLU A 1006 -42.42 -15.12 25.26
CA GLU A 1006 -43.16 -16.31 24.79
C GLU A 1006 -43.75 -17.22 25.91
N ALA A 1007 -44.21 -16.63 27.03
CA ALA A 1007 -44.85 -17.38 28.11
C ALA A 1007 -46.13 -16.72 28.63
N LEU A 1008 -47.23 -17.50 28.70
CA LEU A 1008 -48.50 -17.08 29.28
C LEU A 1008 -48.48 -17.14 30.83
N PRO A 1009 -49.24 -16.26 31.52
CA PRO A 1009 -49.08 -16.03 32.96
C PRO A 1009 -49.87 -17.05 33.82
N VAL A 1010 -49.19 -18.10 34.30
CA VAL A 1010 -49.74 -19.00 35.34
C VAL A 1010 -48.75 -19.13 36.51
N PRO A 1011 -49.16 -18.89 37.77
CA PRO A 1011 -48.28 -19.06 38.92
C PRO A 1011 -47.85 -20.52 39.11
N LYS A 1012 -46.54 -20.76 39.27
CA LYS A 1012 -46.05 -22.08 39.72
C LYS A 1012 -46.39 -22.28 41.20
N PRO A 1013 -46.95 -23.44 41.61
CA PRO A 1013 -47.09 -23.76 43.02
C PRO A 1013 -45.72 -23.94 43.68
N TYR A 1014 -45.66 -23.78 45.01
CA TYR A 1014 -44.44 -24.02 45.78
C TYR A 1014 -43.95 -25.45 45.59
N GLY A 1015 -42.64 -25.62 45.35
CA GLY A 1015 -41.98 -26.91 45.39
C GLY A 1015 -41.97 -27.52 46.80
N GLY A 1016 -41.36 -28.71 46.96
CA GLY A 1016 -41.48 -29.59 48.13
C GLY A 1016 -41.08 -29.05 49.52
N HIS A 1017 -40.71 -27.78 49.64
CA HIS A 1017 -40.41 -27.10 50.90
C HIS A 1017 -41.22 -25.80 51.04
N ALA A 1018 -42.49 -25.92 51.44
CA ALA A 1018 -43.27 -24.80 51.95
C ALA A 1018 -42.88 -24.52 53.43
N PRO A 1019 -42.66 -23.26 53.84
CA PRO A 1019 -42.10 -22.93 55.15
C PRO A 1019 -43.06 -23.12 56.35
N PHE A 1020 -44.30 -23.57 56.13
CA PHE A 1020 -45.26 -23.84 57.19
C PHE A 1020 -46.05 -25.15 56.97
N LYS A 1021 -45.76 -26.14 57.82
CA LYS A 1021 -46.71 -27.18 58.22
C LYS A 1021 -46.48 -27.45 59.72
N PRO A 1022 -47.51 -27.44 60.58
CA PRO A 1022 -47.32 -27.56 62.02
C PRO A 1022 -46.90 -28.97 62.41
N SER A 1023 -45.74 -29.11 63.04
CA SER A 1023 -45.26 -30.34 63.66
C SER A 1023 -45.83 -30.47 65.08
N ASN A 1024 -47.02 -31.05 65.22
CA ASN A 1024 -47.55 -31.44 66.52
C ASN A 1024 -47.00 -32.80 66.93
N GLU A 1025 -46.04 -32.85 67.84
CA GLU A 1025 -45.79 -34.05 68.64
C GLU A 1025 -45.18 -33.74 70.01
N ARG A 1026 -45.56 -34.54 71.01
CA ARG A 1026 -45.34 -34.36 72.47
C ARG A 1026 -46.17 -33.21 73.07
N MET A 1027 -46.65 -33.32 74.32
CA MET A 1027 -46.41 -34.38 75.31
C MET A 1027 -47.46 -35.50 75.34
N ALA A 1028 -47.08 -36.61 75.97
CA ALA A 1028 -47.95 -37.72 76.35
C ALA A 1028 -48.22 -37.70 77.87
N ALA A 1029 -49.06 -38.64 78.34
CA ALA A 1029 -49.73 -38.67 79.65
C ALA A 1029 -50.86 -37.62 79.79
N THR A 1030 -52.01 -37.92 80.42
CA THR A 1030 -52.32 -39.06 81.31
C THR A 1030 -53.55 -39.86 80.82
N ALA A 1031 -53.91 -40.97 81.48
CA ALA A 1031 -54.72 -42.06 80.92
C ALA A 1031 -56.25 -41.97 81.14
N GLY A 1032 -56.98 -42.76 80.33
CA GLY A 1032 -58.44 -42.99 80.41
C GLY A 1032 -59.23 -42.24 79.33
N GLY A 1033 -60.24 -42.81 78.68
CA GLY A 1033 -60.74 -44.19 78.70
C GLY A 1033 -62.07 -44.33 77.92
N ASN A 1034 -62.36 -45.54 77.42
CA ASN A 1034 -63.63 -45.97 76.81
C ASN A 1034 -64.06 -45.40 75.42
N LEU A 1035 -64.04 -46.33 74.45
CA LEU A 1035 -65.12 -46.68 73.51
C LEU A 1035 -65.49 -45.82 72.25
N LYS A 1036 -65.74 -46.59 71.18
CA LYS A 1036 -66.72 -46.42 70.08
C LYS A 1036 -66.40 -45.45 68.91
N TYR A 1037 -65.95 -46.09 67.83
CA TYR A 1037 -66.33 -45.87 66.41
C TYR A 1037 -66.50 -44.44 65.86
N TYR A 1038 -65.60 -44.06 64.94
CA TYR A 1038 -66.02 -43.47 63.67
C TYR A 1038 -65.07 -43.89 62.54
N ARG A 1039 -65.61 -44.31 61.39
CA ARG A 1039 -64.83 -44.50 60.14
C ARG A 1039 -64.96 -43.24 59.30
N LYS A 1040 -63.85 -42.77 58.70
CA LYS A 1040 -63.95 -41.84 57.56
C LYS A 1040 -64.44 -42.60 56.33
N PRO A 1041 -65.42 -42.07 55.57
CA PRO A 1041 -65.88 -42.69 54.33
C PRO A 1041 -64.83 -42.52 53.23
N VAL A 1042 -64.65 -43.54 52.39
CA VAL A 1042 -63.97 -43.43 51.10
C VAL A 1042 -65.03 -43.11 50.06
N GLN A 1043 -64.89 -41.99 49.37
CA GLN A 1043 -65.78 -41.64 48.25
C GLN A 1043 -65.48 -42.54 47.06
N LYS A 1044 -66.53 -43.07 46.42
CA LYS A 1044 -66.43 -43.69 45.09
C LYS A 1044 -66.30 -42.58 44.04
N PRO A 1045 -65.62 -42.82 42.90
CA PRO A 1045 -65.93 -42.05 41.69
C PRO A 1045 -67.41 -42.28 41.31
N ILE A 1046 -68.04 -41.25 40.75
CA ILE A 1046 -69.36 -41.33 40.13
C ILE A 1046 -69.13 -41.27 38.62
N GLU A 1047 -69.82 -42.14 37.89
CA GLU A 1047 -69.80 -42.18 36.43
C GLU A 1047 -70.76 -41.13 35.86
N ILE A 1048 -70.21 -40.15 35.13
CA ILE A 1048 -70.80 -39.47 33.96
C ILE A 1048 -69.65 -39.22 32.98
#